data_AF-A0A5M8P474-F1
#
_entry.id   AF-A0A5M8P474-F1
#
_cell.length_a   1.000
_cell.length_b   1.000
_cell.length_c   1.000
_cell.angle_alpha   90.00
_cell.angle_beta   90.00
_cell.angle_gamma   90.00
#
_symmetry.space_group_name_H-M   'P 1'
#
loop_
_entity.id
_entity.type
_entity.pdbx_description
1 polymer ?
#
loop_
_entity_poly.entity_id
_entity_poly.type
_entity_poly.pdbx_seq_one_letter_code
_entity_poly.pdbx_strand_id
1 'polypeptide(L)'
;MKKVFLFLMSIILSVGYADSQTIFYVDPVDGDQFNDGDSWNSPYGDLTDALLLAVAGDEIWIKGGELYTAPQPLVDGVSIYGSFDGTETSKDQRKKVVGGKPWEFQTPTILKNNGATIFNANVAATISIDGITFEANPDAGNARAINISNGGNAKGYVIQHCVFKNFTSNADGGAINMRAKALIAYCLFTGNYGNKGGGAYLDYSTIHDCEIINNHASAAGTDPINSGNGGGGGILLANNNTVAYNCLIKGNSASFGGGAMVRTNTSMYNCILIDNTAAKSGGGISFDGRDNGGVVYNVTLANNTAETADGAGGICFTTGGKLGDSPRIQKVYNSILYNNTNTSGVANIGKYVASTDPAGTVEPVFQNNIIDSKAYNATINVGYTTIGDNCILASDPSALFVDQIAYITKPGFPGQNKGLSSGLTLPEKDMAGNTRIIKGAIDIGPFEIEELEQIVEPNSNNVIFVNVNTTVSDDPYVMPIIGNTWATAIGSLPEAITGAVKYREQHPEKTLEVWVKAGTYNALSIELKDGISLYGGFAGTETALNERVKGAHTWDYTNETVLTGAGRERTSASDAIGSKAVIKQDSLFVHPVLVDGFTLTGGEHGALFISGGNTTLRNSILRQNGSLASTSSYIATGIDGGGVAIRGGAFTVTSCLIEENEAKSGGGVLIANDAPSVVRNCTIRENKALVTANTPYNFTSIGNPTVFGWGGGVFNQGGSVNNCLIEENTSFAGGGIFIRDNESKFNNCIIVKNNAVYGAGVSYDPRTDNASTNNKVFNCLIAENQALGVTAFEDYLKDAATEPNGIGGGVYLTFETQAIYNTIFTGNKEDNNDVSDTQGGFPNALHYCISDNPNTDQEDEFLIQTTAGQITYDANWNITSANFPGVDAGFQGEEPEPSNPTSADYLGNERVFGDRIDIGPFEFGAPQSNGVVNPGQAIEGTVVAVRYYNLQGVEIKQPVSGSIYIEKKIYDNQEIKATKKWGIQ
;
A
#
# COMPACT_ATOMS: atom_id res chain seq x y z
N MET A 1 89.68 38.50 -20.53
CA MET A 1 89.12 37.80 -19.35
C MET A 1 88.99 38.79 -18.19
N LYS A 2 87.90 39.56 -18.18
CA LYS A 2 87.44 40.46 -17.11
C LYS A 2 86.11 41.04 -17.62
N LYS A 3 85.01 40.33 -17.34
CA LYS A 3 83.60 40.76 -17.46
C LYS A 3 82.66 39.62 -17.04
N VAL A 4 82.85 39.05 -15.85
CA VAL A 4 81.88 38.13 -15.20
C VAL A 4 82.01 38.28 -13.68
N PHE A 5 81.74 39.47 -13.14
CA PHE A 5 81.77 39.69 -11.67
C PHE A 5 80.72 40.67 -11.15
N LEU A 6 79.64 40.93 -11.91
CA LEU A 6 78.58 41.84 -11.49
C LEU A 6 77.16 41.36 -11.82
N PHE A 7 76.95 40.04 -11.94
CA PHE A 7 75.63 39.45 -12.19
C PHE A 7 75.25 38.33 -11.19
N LEU A 8 76.04 38.14 -10.12
CA LEU A 8 75.84 37.07 -9.14
C LEU A 8 75.55 37.57 -7.72
N MET A 9 75.33 38.88 -7.54
CA MET A 9 75.10 39.50 -6.22
C MET A 9 73.73 40.18 -6.09
N SER A 10 72.79 39.87 -6.97
CA SER A 10 71.39 40.34 -6.91
C SER A 10 70.34 39.22 -7.00
N ILE A 11 70.74 37.95 -6.81
CA ILE A 11 69.82 36.78 -6.74
C ILE A 11 69.98 36.05 -5.38
N ILE A 12 70.31 36.77 -4.30
CA ILE A 12 70.35 36.21 -2.93
C ILE A 12 69.39 36.96 -1.97
N LEU A 13 68.47 37.78 -2.48
CA LEU A 13 67.47 38.47 -1.65
C LEU A 13 66.08 38.43 -2.31
N SER A 14 65.55 37.22 -2.50
CA SER A 14 64.12 36.93 -2.58
C SER A 14 63.90 35.41 -2.79
N VAL A 15 64.44 34.59 -1.88
CA VAL A 15 63.76 33.31 -1.61
C VAL A 15 62.76 33.68 -0.53
N GLY A 16 61.50 33.85 -0.92
CA GLY A 16 60.44 33.85 0.07
C GLY A 16 60.54 32.52 0.80
N TYR A 17 60.97 32.55 2.06
CA TYR A 17 60.64 31.49 2.99
C TYR A 17 59.11 31.44 2.98
N ALA A 18 58.55 30.44 2.30
CA ALA A 18 57.30 29.90 2.79
C ALA A 18 57.64 29.39 4.18
N ASP A 19 57.10 30.03 5.23
CA ASP A 19 57.24 29.48 6.58
C ASP A 19 56.75 28.04 6.51
N SER A 20 57.67 27.13 6.78
CA SER A 20 57.38 25.72 6.95
C SER A 20 56.37 25.62 8.08
N GLN A 21 55.20 25.03 7.82
CA GLN A 21 54.22 24.71 8.85
C GLN A 21 54.93 24.01 10.02
N THR A 22 54.96 24.67 11.19
CA THR A 22 55.54 24.11 12.40
C THR A 22 54.43 23.49 13.24
N ILE A 23 54.70 22.31 13.81
CA ILE A 23 53.80 21.65 14.76
C ILE A 23 54.40 21.86 16.15
N PHE A 24 53.66 22.53 17.02
CA PHE A 24 54.00 22.69 18.43
C PHE A 24 53.27 21.65 19.27
N TYR A 25 54.01 20.88 20.06
CA TYR A 25 53.47 19.83 20.92
C TYR A 25 53.31 20.33 22.36
N VAL A 26 52.15 20.07 22.95
CA VAL A 26 51.81 20.45 24.33
C VAL A 26 51.39 19.21 25.11
N ASP A 27 51.99 19.01 26.28
CA ASP A 27 51.69 17.90 27.19
C ASP A 27 51.44 18.46 28.60
N PRO A 28 50.18 18.39 29.10
CA PRO A 28 49.83 18.94 30.40
C PRO A 28 50.40 18.16 31.60
N VAL A 29 51.00 16.98 31.37
CA VAL A 29 51.54 16.11 32.44
C VAL A 29 53.06 16.09 32.41
N ASP A 30 53.65 15.83 31.25
CA ASP A 30 55.10 15.59 31.10
C ASP A 30 55.85 16.79 30.48
N GLY A 31 55.14 17.84 30.05
CA GLY A 31 55.72 19.03 29.42
C GLY A 31 56.31 20.02 30.42
N ASP A 32 57.25 20.83 29.94
CA ASP A 32 57.92 21.88 30.71
C ASP A 32 58.07 23.16 29.86
N GLN A 33 58.00 24.33 30.48
CA GLN A 33 58.16 25.63 29.82
C GLN A 33 59.55 25.83 29.17
N PHE A 34 60.56 25.04 29.55
CA PHE A 34 61.91 25.08 29.00
C PHE A 34 62.11 24.14 27.81
N ASN A 35 61.13 23.29 27.49
CA ASN A 35 61.14 22.48 26.28
C ASN A 35 60.90 23.36 25.04
N ASP A 36 61.28 22.87 23.86
CA ASP A 36 61.16 23.59 22.58
C ASP A 36 59.86 23.28 21.81
N GLY A 37 59.10 22.28 22.25
CA GLY A 37 57.79 21.93 21.70
C GLY A 37 57.84 21.32 20.31
N ASP A 38 58.99 20.82 19.86
CA ASP A 38 59.19 20.31 18.49
C ASP A 38 58.73 18.86 18.28
N SER A 39 58.44 18.15 19.37
CA SER A 39 58.08 16.74 19.37
C SER A 39 57.40 16.33 20.70
N TRP A 40 56.74 15.17 20.70
CA TRP A 40 56.19 14.58 21.92
C TRP A 40 57.22 14.23 23.00
N ASN A 41 58.52 14.20 22.69
CA ASN A 41 59.58 13.99 23.68
C ASN A 41 60.06 15.27 24.36
N SER A 42 59.73 16.44 23.80
CA SER A 42 60.07 17.77 24.31
C SER A 42 58.86 18.70 24.19
N PRO A 43 57.68 18.36 24.76
CA PRO A 43 56.48 19.18 24.61
C PRO A 43 56.48 20.36 25.58
N TYR A 44 55.85 21.47 25.21
CA TYR A 44 55.52 22.55 26.15
C TYR A 44 54.57 22.05 27.24
N GLY A 45 54.71 22.60 28.46
CA GLY A 45 53.82 22.27 29.58
C GLY A 45 52.49 23.02 29.56
N ASP A 46 52.40 24.15 28.86
CA ASP A 46 51.19 24.99 28.79
C ASP A 46 50.90 25.44 27.34
N LEU A 47 49.62 25.63 27.03
CA LEU A 47 49.14 26.09 25.73
C LEU A 47 49.62 27.52 25.39
N THR A 48 49.80 28.36 26.40
CA THR A 48 50.24 29.76 26.26
C THR A 48 51.61 29.85 25.62
N ASP A 49 52.55 28.97 26.02
CA ASP A 49 53.92 28.99 25.53
C ASP A 49 53.97 28.66 24.03
N ALA A 50 53.21 27.65 23.60
CA ALA A 50 53.06 27.32 22.18
C ALA A 50 52.40 28.47 21.39
N LEU A 51 51.34 29.07 21.91
CA LEU A 51 50.62 30.16 21.23
C LEU A 51 51.44 31.46 21.13
N LEU A 52 52.36 31.72 22.05
CA LEU A 52 53.22 32.92 22.00
C LEU A 52 54.22 32.89 20.83
N LEU A 53 54.58 31.69 20.38
CA LEU A 53 55.56 31.48 19.32
C LEU A 53 54.92 31.17 17.95
N ALA A 54 53.71 30.61 17.96
CA ALA A 54 53.01 30.24 16.75
C ALA A 54 52.68 31.44 15.85
N VAL A 55 52.78 31.23 14.54
CA VAL A 55 52.40 32.18 13.49
C VAL A 55 51.41 31.55 12.52
N ALA A 56 50.85 32.35 11.61
CA ALA A 56 49.87 31.88 10.64
C ALA A 56 50.40 30.69 9.82
N GLY A 57 49.67 29.56 9.85
CA GLY A 57 50.06 28.30 9.21
C GLY A 57 50.48 27.21 10.19
N ASP A 58 50.87 27.57 11.42
CA ASP A 58 51.29 26.60 12.43
C ASP A 58 50.12 25.83 13.05
N GLU A 59 50.45 24.65 13.59
CA GLU A 59 49.53 23.80 14.34
C GLU A 59 50.01 23.62 15.78
N ILE A 60 49.07 23.54 16.71
CA ILE A 60 49.31 23.19 18.10
C ILE A 60 48.61 21.87 18.39
N TRP A 61 49.36 20.86 18.80
CA TRP A 61 48.86 19.52 19.11
C TRP A 61 48.96 19.28 20.62
N ILE A 62 47.82 19.08 21.26
CA ILE A 62 47.71 18.98 22.73
C ILE A 62 47.38 17.54 23.10
N LYS A 63 48.24 16.91 23.92
CA LYS A 63 47.99 15.58 24.47
C LYS A 63 46.74 15.59 25.36
N GLY A 64 46.07 14.45 25.46
CA GLY A 64 44.94 14.22 26.34
C GLY A 64 45.34 14.42 27.81
N GLY A 65 44.46 15.06 28.57
CA GLY A 65 44.76 15.49 29.94
C GLY A 65 44.02 16.78 30.30
N GLU A 66 44.05 17.12 31.59
CA GLU A 66 43.42 18.34 32.10
C GLU A 66 44.43 19.48 32.23
N LEU A 67 44.10 20.66 31.70
CA LEU A 67 44.92 21.86 31.82
C LEU A 67 44.07 23.01 32.37
N TYR A 68 44.55 23.67 33.43
CA TYR A 68 43.95 24.90 33.94
C TYR A 68 44.57 26.09 33.20
N THR A 69 43.82 26.67 32.26
CA THR A 69 44.35 27.72 31.40
C THR A 69 43.95 29.10 31.90
N ALA A 70 44.91 30.02 31.95
CA ALA A 70 44.62 31.45 31.92
C ALA A 70 43.97 31.83 30.57
N PRO A 71 43.36 33.03 30.44
CA PRO A 71 42.90 33.51 29.13
C PRO A 71 44.00 33.41 28.07
N GLN A 72 43.67 32.80 26.95
CA GLN A 72 44.61 32.46 25.88
C GLN A 72 44.51 33.48 24.73
N PRO A 73 45.64 33.91 24.15
CA PRO A 73 45.62 34.73 22.94
C PRO A 73 45.09 33.91 21.76
N LEU A 74 44.24 34.52 20.93
CA LEU A 74 43.86 33.94 19.65
C LEU A 74 44.83 34.46 18.58
N VAL A 75 45.64 33.57 18.01
CA VAL A 75 46.60 33.89 16.96
C VAL A 75 45.98 33.62 15.60
N ASP A 76 45.93 34.64 14.76
CA ASP A 76 45.35 34.55 13.41
C ASP A 76 46.17 33.59 12.53
N GLY A 77 45.48 32.62 11.93
CA GLY A 77 46.05 31.60 11.05
C GLY A 77 46.57 30.34 11.76
N VAL A 78 46.48 30.25 13.09
CA VAL A 78 46.94 29.09 13.87
C VAL A 78 45.80 28.09 14.07
N SER A 79 46.12 26.79 13.98
CA SER A 79 45.18 25.69 14.24
C SER A 79 45.50 24.97 15.54
N ILE A 80 44.48 24.64 16.34
CA ILE A 80 44.61 24.01 17.66
C ILE A 80 43.88 22.67 17.62
N TYR A 81 44.60 21.60 17.93
CA TYR A 81 44.12 20.22 17.92
C TYR A 81 44.33 19.58 19.29
N GLY A 82 43.28 18.97 19.82
CA GLY A 82 43.34 18.23 21.08
C GLY A 82 43.14 16.74 20.90
N SER A 83 43.26 16.07 22.04
CA SER A 83 42.94 14.66 22.26
C SER A 83 43.90 13.67 21.58
N PHE A 84 45.20 13.95 21.70
CA PHE A 84 46.28 13.05 21.29
C PHE A 84 46.74 12.15 22.44
N ASP A 85 47.17 10.93 22.14
CA ASP A 85 47.83 10.01 23.08
C ASP A 85 49.29 10.40 23.36
N GLY A 86 49.89 11.23 22.51
CA GLY A 86 51.29 11.67 22.63
C GLY A 86 52.29 10.80 21.87
N THR A 87 51.82 10.07 20.85
CA THR A 87 52.67 9.23 19.99
C THR A 87 52.42 9.45 18.50
N GLU A 88 51.44 10.29 18.18
CA GLU A 88 50.93 10.47 16.84
C GLU A 88 51.88 11.29 15.97
N THR A 89 51.96 10.91 14.70
CA THR A 89 52.62 11.63 13.61
C THR A 89 51.62 12.26 12.64
N SER A 90 50.31 12.01 12.82
CA SER A 90 49.23 12.65 12.05
C SER A 90 47.94 12.80 12.88
N LYS A 91 47.11 13.81 12.55
CA LYS A 91 45.83 14.09 13.23
C LYS A 91 44.81 12.94 13.15
N ASP A 92 44.90 12.12 12.11
CA ASP A 92 44.02 10.97 11.87
C ASP A 92 44.31 9.78 12.79
N GLN A 93 45.45 9.79 13.49
CA GLN A 93 45.80 8.76 14.46
C GLN A 93 45.14 8.96 15.83
N ARG A 94 44.52 10.11 16.09
CA ARG A 94 43.77 10.37 17.32
C ARG A 94 42.65 9.34 17.49
N LYS A 95 42.61 8.70 18.65
CA LYS A 95 41.68 7.59 18.90
C LYS A 95 40.32 8.09 19.34
N LYS A 96 39.28 7.80 18.54
CA LYS A 96 37.88 8.00 18.93
C LYS A 96 37.35 6.84 19.77
N VAL A 97 36.32 7.11 20.58
CA VAL A 97 35.58 6.07 21.29
C VAL A 97 34.80 5.23 20.27
N VAL A 98 34.95 3.92 20.31
CA VAL A 98 34.25 3.00 19.37
C VAL A 98 32.74 3.05 19.63
N GLY A 99 31.97 3.38 18.59
CA GLY A 99 30.52 3.58 18.72
C GLY A 99 30.11 4.87 19.46
N GLY A 100 31.08 5.70 19.82
CA GLY A 100 30.84 6.98 20.48
C GLY A 100 30.44 8.10 19.50
N LYS A 101 30.11 9.26 20.06
CA LYS A 101 29.78 10.47 19.30
C LYS A 101 31.04 11.07 18.63
N PRO A 102 30.88 11.89 17.57
CA PRO A 102 32.02 12.44 16.82
C PRO A 102 33.07 13.20 17.64
N TRP A 103 32.66 13.81 18.75
CA TRP A 103 33.50 14.57 19.70
C TRP A 103 34.08 13.72 20.85
N GLU A 104 33.81 12.42 20.90
CA GLU A 104 34.29 11.52 21.95
C GLU A 104 35.61 10.86 21.56
N PHE A 105 36.69 11.32 22.19
CA PHE A 105 38.04 10.76 22.07
C PHE A 105 38.38 9.91 23.29
N GLN A 106 39.21 8.88 23.12
CA GLN A 106 39.64 8.00 24.23
C GLN A 106 40.48 8.76 25.27
N THR A 107 41.22 9.77 24.81
CA THR A 107 42.14 10.59 25.61
C THR A 107 41.80 12.07 25.42
N PRO A 108 40.71 12.57 26.01
CA PRO A 108 40.27 13.94 25.77
C PRO A 108 41.25 14.97 26.32
N THR A 109 41.53 16.03 25.55
CA THR A 109 42.14 17.26 26.09
C THR A 109 41.05 18.12 26.72
N ILE A 110 41.21 18.46 27.99
CA ILE A 110 40.24 19.23 28.77
C ILE A 110 40.87 20.56 29.20
N LEU A 111 40.40 21.65 28.60
CA LEU A 111 40.76 23.01 29.00
C LEU A 111 39.78 23.52 30.05
N LYS A 112 40.27 23.66 31.28
CA LYS A 112 39.53 24.15 32.43
C LYS A 112 39.79 25.64 32.65
N ASN A 113 38.74 26.39 32.99
CA ASN A 113 38.88 27.76 33.48
C ASN A 113 38.38 27.91 34.93
N ASN A 114 38.81 28.98 35.60
CA ASN A 114 38.41 29.32 36.98
C ASN A 114 37.75 30.71 37.05
N GLY A 115 36.80 30.98 36.14
CA GLY A 115 36.01 32.21 36.14
C GLY A 115 36.41 33.28 35.11
N ALA A 116 37.34 32.99 34.21
CA ALA A 116 37.72 33.88 33.10
C ALA A 116 37.45 33.22 31.73
N THR A 117 37.07 34.02 30.73
CA THR A 117 36.85 33.49 29.38
C THR A 117 38.16 32.96 28.78
N ILE A 118 38.14 31.75 28.23
CA ILE A 118 39.37 31.09 27.72
C ILE A 118 39.87 31.82 26.47
N PHE A 119 39.07 31.88 25.41
CA PHE A 119 39.40 32.61 24.19
C PHE A 119 38.54 33.87 24.08
N ASN A 120 39.17 35.04 24.08
CA ASN A 120 38.48 36.33 24.02
C ASN A 120 39.12 37.25 22.99
N ALA A 121 38.36 37.65 21.97
CA ALA A 121 38.86 38.54 20.92
C ALA A 121 37.76 39.48 20.37
N ASN A 122 38.23 40.55 19.73
CA ASN A 122 37.39 41.57 19.08
C ASN A 122 37.93 41.90 17.68
N VAL A 123 38.32 40.87 16.93
CA VAL A 123 38.93 40.99 15.60
C VAL A 123 38.49 39.84 14.70
N ALA A 124 38.58 40.05 13.39
CA ALA A 124 38.47 38.98 12.39
C ALA A 124 39.75 38.13 12.41
N ALA A 125 39.61 36.80 12.52
CA ALA A 125 40.73 35.86 12.46
C ALA A 125 40.34 34.58 11.71
N THR A 126 41.33 33.86 11.19
CA THR A 126 41.20 32.51 10.64
C THR A 126 41.77 31.53 11.65
N ILE A 127 40.92 30.78 12.36
CA ILE A 127 41.36 29.87 13.42
C ILE A 127 40.61 28.55 13.30
N SER A 128 41.32 27.43 13.48
CA SER A 128 40.72 26.11 13.59
C SER A 128 40.91 25.56 15.00
N ILE A 129 39.84 25.03 15.59
CA ILE A 129 39.85 24.35 16.89
C ILE A 129 39.16 23.00 16.71
N ASP A 130 39.86 21.91 17.00
CA ASP A 130 39.35 20.55 16.82
C ASP A 130 39.68 19.64 18.02
N GLY A 131 38.67 18.94 18.53
CA GLY A 131 38.88 17.84 19.48
C GLY A 131 39.22 18.31 20.89
N ILE A 132 38.72 19.48 21.29
CA ILE A 132 38.95 20.08 22.62
C ILE A 132 37.68 20.01 23.45
N THR A 133 37.81 19.56 24.70
CA THR A 133 36.77 19.74 25.72
C THR A 133 37.04 21.02 26.50
N PHE A 134 36.12 21.96 26.45
CA PHE A 134 36.06 23.16 27.27
C PHE A 134 35.15 22.90 28.46
N GLU A 135 35.69 23.08 29.67
CA GLU A 135 34.96 22.82 30.90
C GLU A 135 35.14 23.97 31.90
N ALA A 136 34.03 24.55 32.35
CA ALA A 136 34.05 25.48 33.45
C ALA A 136 33.63 24.82 34.77
N ASN A 137 34.07 25.41 35.88
CA ASN A 137 33.43 25.17 37.17
C ASN A 137 32.10 25.97 37.21
N PRO A 138 30.94 25.31 37.38
CA PRO A 138 29.62 25.98 37.40
C PRO A 138 29.54 27.13 38.41
N ASP A 139 30.30 27.04 39.51
CA ASP A 139 30.30 27.99 40.62
C ASP A 139 31.33 29.14 40.46
N ALA A 140 32.17 29.11 39.42
CA ALA A 140 33.32 30.02 39.28
C ALA A 140 33.00 31.42 38.69
N GLY A 141 31.73 31.75 38.48
CA GLY A 141 31.30 33.09 38.03
C GLY A 141 31.13 33.24 36.51
N ASN A 142 31.16 34.48 36.03
CA ASN A 142 30.73 34.90 34.68
C ASN A 142 31.80 34.68 33.60
N ALA A 143 31.81 33.51 32.95
CA ALA A 143 32.81 33.12 31.94
C ALA A 143 32.21 32.38 30.73
N ARG A 144 32.99 32.31 29.65
CA ARG A 144 32.69 31.58 28.40
C ARG A 144 33.89 30.74 27.98
N ALA A 145 33.70 29.78 27.09
CA ALA A 145 34.80 29.16 26.37
C ALA A 145 35.35 30.13 25.31
N ILE A 146 34.46 30.68 24.48
CA ILE A 146 34.84 31.54 23.35
C ILE A 146 33.96 32.78 23.30
N ASN A 147 34.58 33.96 23.27
CA ASN A 147 33.90 35.24 23.09
C ASN A 147 34.55 36.03 21.95
N ILE A 148 33.87 36.08 20.80
CA ILE A 148 34.22 36.93 19.67
C ILE A 148 33.14 38.00 19.54
N SER A 149 33.43 39.20 20.07
CA SER A 149 32.40 40.22 20.27
C SER A 149 32.11 41.08 19.05
N ASN A 150 33.04 41.17 18.09
CA ASN A 150 32.86 41.86 16.79
C ASN A 150 33.96 41.43 15.79
N GLY A 151 33.86 40.20 15.29
CA GLY A 151 34.81 39.65 14.31
C GLY A 151 34.36 39.81 12.84
N GLY A 152 33.09 40.10 12.58
CA GLY A 152 32.57 40.32 11.23
C GLY A 152 32.70 39.09 10.31
N ASN A 153 32.62 39.29 8.99
CA ASN A 153 32.58 38.19 8.00
C ASN A 153 33.85 38.06 7.12
N ALA A 154 34.89 38.85 7.39
CA ALA A 154 36.09 38.91 6.54
C ALA A 154 37.01 37.68 6.66
N LYS A 155 37.01 37.02 7.82
CA LYS A 155 37.76 35.78 8.13
C LYS A 155 36.86 34.83 8.91
N GLY A 156 37.26 33.55 9.02
CA GLY A 156 36.38 32.49 9.53
C GLY A 156 36.99 31.62 10.62
N TYR A 157 36.18 31.28 11.62
CA TYR A 157 36.50 30.29 12.65
C TYR A 157 35.97 28.91 12.25
N VAL A 158 36.74 27.84 12.45
CA VAL A 158 36.29 26.45 12.28
C VAL A 158 36.42 25.75 13.63
N ILE A 159 35.30 25.37 14.22
CA ILE A 159 35.23 24.73 15.53
C ILE A 159 34.56 23.38 15.34
N GLN A 160 35.28 22.29 15.57
CA GLN A 160 34.75 20.95 15.30
C GLN A 160 35.14 19.92 16.34
N HIS A 161 34.34 18.87 16.52
CA HIS A 161 34.63 17.79 17.47
C HIS A 161 34.87 18.28 18.92
N CYS A 162 34.31 19.42 19.30
CA CYS A 162 34.54 20.05 20.59
C CYS A 162 33.38 19.80 21.55
N VAL A 163 33.68 19.82 22.85
CA VAL A 163 32.69 19.76 23.92
C VAL A 163 32.72 21.06 24.71
N PHE A 164 31.58 21.68 24.95
CA PHE A 164 31.43 22.90 25.73
C PHE A 164 30.49 22.64 26.90
N LYS A 165 31.03 22.57 28.12
CA LYS A 165 30.21 22.23 29.29
C LYS A 165 30.39 23.13 30.49
N ASN A 166 29.27 23.34 31.18
CA ASN A 166 29.17 23.97 32.50
C ASN A 166 29.57 25.45 32.58
N PHE A 167 29.55 26.19 31.47
CA PHE A 167 29.84 27.62 31.46
C PHE A 167 28.63 28.44 31.94
N THR A 168 28.87 29.41 32.83
CA THR A 168 27.85 30.35 33.30
C THR A 168 28.22 31.77 32.90
N SER A 169 27.33 32.46 32.18
CA SER A 169 27.50 33.86 31.78
C SER A 169 26.23 34.69 31.98
N ASN A 170 26.39 35.88 32.56
CA ASN A 170 25.32 36.88 32.72
C ASN A 170 25.07 37.71 31.44
N ALA A 171 25.78 37.42 30.36
CA ALA A 171 25.61 38.05 29.06
C ALA A 171 25.33 36.99 27.97
N ASP A 172 25.17 37.42 26.72
CA ASP A 172 24.82 36.57 25.57
C ASP A 172 25.86 35.46 25.34
N GLY A 173 25.40 34.25 25.01
CA GLY A 173 26.23 33.06 24.80
C GLY A 173 26.77 32.51 26.12
N GLY A 174 26.21 31.40 26.61
CA GLY A 174 26.70 30.78 27.85
C GLY A 174 28.09 30.16 27.66
N ALA A 175 28.25 29.26 26.69
CA ALA A 175 29.58 28.76 26.32
C ALA A 175 30.26 29.58 25.22
N ILE A 176 29.51 29.95 24.19
CA ILE A 176 30.05 30.68 23.02
C ILE A 176 29.20 31.91 22.72
N ASN A 177 29.89 33.05 22.59
CA ASN A 177 29.36 34.22 21.91
C ASN A 177 30.16 34.47 20.63
N MET A 178 29.57 34.15 19.48
CA MET A 178 30.23 34.24 18.18
C MET A 178 29.56 35.31 17.32
N ARG A 179 30.18 36.49 17.26
CA ARG A 179 29.78 37.57 16.34
C ARG A 179 30.77 37.70 15.18
N ALA A 180 30.99 36.57 14.51
CA ALA A 180 31.90 36.43 13.39
C ALA A 180 31.50 35.24 12.50
N LYS A 181 32.00 35.20 11.27
CA LYS A 181 31.83 34.03 10.41
C LYS A 181 32.45 32.80 11.08
N ALA A 182 31.65 31.80 11.38
CA ALA A 182 32.13 30.56 11.97
C ALA A 182 31.41 29.33 11.39
N LEU A 183 32.14 28.23 11.27
CA LEU A 183 31.62 26.89 11.06
C LEU A 183 31.78 26.12 12.38
N ILE A 184 30.67 25.68 12.96
CA ILE A 184 30.63 24.92 14.21
C ILE A 184 30.00 23.56 13.89
N ALA A 185 30.77 22.48 13.96
CA ALA A 185 30.33 21.18 13.48
C ALA A 185 30.65 20.06 14.48
N TYR A 186 29.79 19.05 14.59
CA TYR A 186 30.11 17.86 15.39
C TYR A 186 30.52 18.18 16.83
N CYS A 187 29.77 19.07 17.49
CA CYS A 187 30.09 19.53 18.84
C CYS A 187 28.97 19.21 19.83
N LEU A 188 29.31 19.14 21.10
CA LEU A 188 28.38 19.06 22.23
C LEU A 188 28.38 20.36 23.02
N PHE A 189 27.19 20.91 23.27
CA PHE A 189 26.97 22.03 24.20
C PHE A 189 26.08 21.54 25.33
N THR A 190 26.59 21.48 26.57
CA THR A 190 25.77 20.98 27.68
C THR A 190 25.96 21.67 29.03
N GLY A 191 24.87 21.85 29.78
CA GLY A 191 24.92 22.44 31.12
C GLY A 191 25.35 23.90 31.14
N ASN A 192 25.27 24.62 30.02
CA ASN A 192 25.70 26.01 29.95
C ASN A 192 24.55 26.97 30.26
N TYR A 193 24.87 28.08 30.92
CA TYR A 193 23.94 29.12 31.32
C TYR A 193 24.33 30.46 30.67
N GLY A 194 23.39 31.10 29.97
CA GLY A 194 23.59 32.41 29.34
C GLY A 194 22.45 33.38 29.66
N ASN A 195 22.63 34.67 29.33
CA ASN A 195 21.49 35.58 29.30
C ASN A 195 20.55 35.29 28.11
N LYS A 196 21.16 34.94 26.98
CA LYS A 196 20.53 34.55 25.70
C LYS A 196 21.44 33.56 25.01
N GLY A 197 20.92 32.53 24.35
CA GLY A 197 21.76 31.49 23.74
C GLY A 197 22.52 30.72 24.82
N GLY A 198 21.81 29.96 25.66
CA GLY A 198 22.41 29.31 26.84
C GLY A 198 23.61 28.43 26.49
N GLY A 199 23.55 27.68 25.39
CA GLY A 199 24.72 27.06 24.78
C GLY A 199 25.51 28.08 23.95
N ALA A 200 24.88 28.66 22.93
CA ALA A 200 25.55 29.56 21.99
C ALA A 200 24.69 30.72 21.50
N TYR A 201 25.34 31.89 21.34
CA TYR A 201 24.83 33.03 20.58
C TYR A 201 25.61 33.14 19.27
N LEU A 202 24.93 33.10 18.14
CA LEU A 202 25.54 33.01 16.82
C LEU A 202 25.09 34.13 15.89
N ASP A 203 26.06 34.79 15.27
CA ASP A 203 25.87 35.82 14.24
C ASP A 203 26.94 35.64 13.14
N TYR A 204 26.53 35.61 11.87
CA TYR A 204 27.32 35.18 10.68
C TYR A 204 27.73 33.69 10.64
N SER A 205 27.19 32.85 11.52
CA SER A 205 27.72 31.49 11.73
C SER A 205 26.84 30.38 11.14
N THR A 206 27.45 29.25 10.85
CA THR A 206 26.78 27.98 10.55
C THR A 206 27.08 26.99 11.67
N ILE A 207 26.06 26.42 12.29
CA ILE A 207 26.17 25.32 13.25
C ILE A 207 25.49 24.07 12.71
N HIS A 208 26.16 22.92 12.72
CA HIS A 208 25.54 21.69 12.24
C HIS A 208 26.07 20.40 12.87
N ASP A 209 25.28 19.33 12.77
CA ASP A 209 25.61 18.01 13.32
C ASP A 209 26.02 18.08 14.81
N CYS A 210 25.40 19.00 15.55
CA CYS A 210 25.72 19.27 16.95
C CYS A 210 24.60 18.78 17.88
N GLU A 211 25.00 18.41 19.10
CA GLU A 211 24.10 18.16 20.22
C GLU A 211 24.12 19.36 21.17
N ILE A 212 22.95 19.98 21.40
CA ILE A 212 22.76 21.12 22.30
C ILE A 212 21.78 20.69 23.38
N ILE A 213 22.32 20.31 24.54
CA ILE A 213 21.58 19.53 25.54
C ILE A 213 21.63 20.20 26.91
N ASN A 214 20.47 20.39 27.56
CA ASN A 214 20.38 20.88 28.94
C ASN A 214 21.09 22.22 29.19
N ASN A 215 21.02 23.14 28.23
CA ASN A 215 21.49 24.50 28.40
C ASN A 215 20.33 25.41 28.85
N HIS A 216 20.67 26.52 29.48
CA HIS A 216 19.71 27.44 30.06
C HIS A 216 20.00 28.88 29.65
N ALA A 217 18.95 29.61 29.28
CA ALA A 217 18.98 31.06 29.18
C ALA A 217 18.07 31.67 30.26
N SER A 218 18.45 32.83 30.78
CA SER A 218 17.72 33.55 31.85
C SER A 218 16.19 33.48 31.73
N ALA A 219 15.49 33.01 32.76
CA ALA A 219 14.03 33.04 32.81
C ALA A 219 13.43 34.44 33.05
N ALA A 220 14.25 35.47 33.21
CA ALA A 220 13.82 36.84 33.56
C ALA A 220 13.27 37.66 32.36
N GLY A 221 13.28 37.11 31.14
CA GLY A 221 12.70 37.77 29.96
C GLY A 221 11.19 37.93 30.09
N THR A 222 10.66 39.13 29.88
CA THR A 222 9.21 39.41 29.98
C THR A 222 8.51 39.61 28.64
N ASP A 223 9.25 39.81 27.55
CA ASP A 223 8.74 40.09 26.19
C ASP A 223 9.77 39.68 25.12
N PRO A 224 9.43 38.84 24.12
CA PRO A 224 10.35 38.45 23.05
C PRO A 224 10.67 39.58 22.04
N ILE A 225 10.01 40.74 22.13
CA ILE A 225 10.18 41.89 21.22
C ILE A 225 11.20 42.90 21.76
N ASN A 226 11.12 43.24 23.06
CA ASN A 226 11.93 44.32 23.65
C ASN A 226 12.84 43.89 24.79
N SER A 227 12.78 42.64 25.27
CA SER A 227 13.55 42.26 26.44
C SER A 227 15.04 42.07 26.11
N GLY A 228 15.89 42.69 26.93
CA GLY A 228 17.32 42.48 26.92
C GLY A 228 17.75 41.04 27.25
N ASN A 229 16.83 40.20 27.76
CA ASN A 229 17.15 38.93 28.44
C ASN A 229 16.22 37.78 28.01
N GLY A 230 16.73 36.55 28.06
CA GLY A 230 15.91 35.35 28.29
C GLY A 230 15.34 34.61 27.08
N GLY A 231 16.10 34.52 25.98
CA GLY A 231 15.68 33.75 24.82
C GLY A 231 16.75 32.81 24.25
N GLY A 232 16.32 31.68 23.68
CA GLY A 232 17.20 30.68 23.07
C GLY A 232 17.97 29.88 24.12
N GLY A 233 17.29 29.00 24.85
CA GLY A 233 17.90 28.25 25.95
C GLY A 233 19.06 27.37 25.48
N GLY A 234 18.89 26.70 24.35
CA GLY A 234 19.97 26.03 23.63
C GLY A 234 20.79 27.03 22.81
N ILE A 235 20.18 27.55 21.74
CA ILE A 235 20.87 28.44 20.80
C ILE A 235 20.05 29.68 20.43
N LEU A 236 20.75 30.75 20.08
CA LEU A 236 20.17 31.94 19.47
C LEU A 236 20.83 32.19 18.12
N LEU A 237 20.04 32.16 17.05
CA LEU A 237 20.45 32.53 15.69
C LEU A 237 20.11 34.01 15.48
N ALA A 238 21.13 34.86 15.36
CA ALA A 238 20.94 36.29 15.56
C ALA A 238 20.62 37.07 14.27
N ASN A 239 21.48 37.09 13.26
CA ASN A 239 21.28 37.83 12.00
C ASN A 239 22.24 37.28 10.93
N ASN A 240 22.32 37.98 9.79
CA ASN A 240 23.44 37.87 8.83
C ASN A 240 23.66 36.47 8.23
N ASN A 241 22.58 35.82 7.79
CA ASN A 241 22.61 34.49 7.18
C ASN A 241 23.15 33.40 8.12
N THR A 242 22.85 33.51 9.41
CA THR A 242 23.19 32.47 10.39
C THR A 242 22.29 31.25 10.17
N VAL A 243 22.89 30.05 10.16
CA VAL A 243 22.19 28.80 9.82
C VAL A 243 22.44 27.73 10.89
N ALA A 244 21.39 27.00 11.28
CA ALA A 244 21.51 25.76 12.05
C ALA A 244 20.92 24.58 11.28
N TYR A 245 21.64 23.47 11.15
CA TYR A 245 21.06 22.27 10.54
C TYR A 245 21.59 20.95 11.09
N ASN A 246 20.83 19.86 10.96
CA ASN A 246 21.22 18.54 11.48
C ASN A 246 21.55 18.55 13.00
N CYS A 247 20.93 19.45 13.77
CA CYS A 247 21.19 19.56 15.21
C CYS A 247 20.12 18.84 16.03
N LEU A 248 20.55 18.19 17.11
CA LEU A 248 19.67 17.73 18.19
C LEU A 248 19.69 18.77 19.32
N ILE A 249 18.54 19.39 19.60
CA ILE A 249 18.36 20.42 20.62
C ILE A 249 17.41 19.88 21.69
N LYS A 250 17.96 19.46 22.83
CA LYS A 250 17.22 18.69 23.82
C LYS A 250 17.28 19.25 25.24
N GLY A 251 16.15 19.29 25.95
CA GLY A 251 16.15 19.57 27.39
C GLY A 251 16.60 20.98 27.78
N ASN A 252 16.64 21.92 26.82
CA ASN A 252 17.08 23.29 27.08
C ASN A 252 15.94 24.15 27.62
N SER A 253 16.28 25.22 28.33
CA SER A 253 15.26 26.09 28.95
C SER A 253 15.55 27.58 28.82
N ALA A 254 14.49 28.39 28.64
CA ALA A 254 14.55 29.85 28.54
C ALA A 254 13.22 30.50 28.94
N SER A 255 13.13 31.85 28.92
CA SER A 255 11.81 32.50 28.98
C SER A 255 11.03 32.33 27.68
N PHE A 256 11.71 32.52 26.53
CA PHE A 256 11.17 32.30 25.19
C PHE A 256 12.12 31.45 24.35
N GLY A 257 11.62 30.49 23.57
CA GLY A 257 12.51 29.67 22.74
C GLY A 257 13.40 28.78 23.60
N GLY A 258 12.81 27.85 24.36
CA GLY A 258 13.55 26.96 25.26
C GLY A 258 14.66 26.21 24.52
N GLY A 259 14.35 25.66 23.35
CA GLY A 259 15.35 25.09 22.44
C GLY A 259 16.12 26.18 21.68
N ALA A 260 15.41 26.97 20.88
CA ALA A 260 16.03 27.97 20.01
C ALA A 260 15.26 29.29 19.92
N MET A 261 16.01 30.36 19.69
CA MET A 261 15.46 31.65 19.28
C MET A 261 15.97 32.05 17.89
N VAL A 262 15.03 32.37 16.99
CA VAL A 262 15.27 32.62 15.55
C VAL A 262 15.00 34.09 15.22
N ARG A 263 15.84 34.67 14.36
CA ARG A 263 15.79 36.09 13.95
C ARG A 263 15.93 36.26 12.43
N THR A 264 15.93 37.52 12.01
CA THR A 264 15.97 37.95 10.61
C THR A 264 17.15 37.36 9.85
N ASN A 265 16.90 36.94 8.61
CA ASN A 265 17.92 36.35 7.73
C ASN A 265 18.63 35.17 8.40
N THR A 266 17.89 34.30 9.09
CA THR A 266 18.43 33.05 9.63
C THR A 266 17.61 31.86 9.13
N SER A 267 18.22 30.69 9.16
CA SER A 267 17.54 29.45 8.76
C SER A 267 17.84 28.32 9.73
N MET A 268 16.82 27.52 10.03
CA MET A 268 16.97 26.28 10.79
C MET A 268 16.30 25.13 10.05
N TYR A 269 17.03 24.05 9.78
CA TYR A 269 16.46 22.91 9.06
C TYR A 269 17.08 21.56 9.40
N ASN A 270 16.37 20.47 9.12
CA ASN A 270 16.82 19.12 9.45
C ASN A 270 17.17 18.95 10.94
N CYS A 271 16.49 19.68 11.83
CA CYS A 271 16.78 19.67 13.27
C CYS A 271 15.69 18.92 14.04
N ILE A 272 16.07 18.36 15.18
CA ILE A 272 15.16 17.74 16.15
C ILE A 272 15.22 18.56 17.44
N LEU A 273 14.11 19.18 17.82
CA LEU A 273 13.98 19.99 19.02
C LEU A 273 13.00 19.31 19.98
N ILE A 274 13.52 18.72 21.06
CA ILE A 274 12.72 17.87 21.95
C ILE A 274 12.91 18.18 23.43
N ASP A 275 11.84 17.98 24.20
CA ASP A 275 11.85 18.12 25.67
C ASP A 275 12.35 19.49 26.17
N ASN A 276 12.26 20.55 25.35
CA ASN A 276 12.70 21.89 25.74
C ASN A 276 11.57 22.66 26.45
N THR A 277 11.93 23.54 27.38
CA THR A 277 10.97 24.24 28.24
C THR A 277 11.09 25.75 28.11
N ALA A 278 9.97 26.43 27.89
CA ALA A 278 9.90 27.89 27.95
C ALA A 278 9.05 28.33 29.16
N ALA A 279 9.58 29.24 29.98
CA ALA A 279 8.83 29.81 31.09
C ALA A 279 7.63 30.66 30.62
N LYS A 280 7.62 31.10 29.35
CA LYS A 280 6.51 31.84 28.74
C LYS A 280 5.95 31.13 27.52
N SER A 281 6.71 31.06 26.42
CA SER A 281 6.20 30.50 25.15
C SER A 281 7.32 30.09 24.21
N GLY A 282 7.03 29.20 23.27
CA GLY A 282 7.98 28.64 22.34
C GLY A 282 8.95 27.70 23.06
N GLY A 283 8.45 26.67 23.73
CA GLY A 283 9.30 25.66 24.38
C GLY A 283 10.36 25.14 23.42
N GLY A 284 9.97 24.79 22.19
CA GLY A 284 10.90 24.43 21.11
C GLY A 284 11.55 25.67 20.49
N ILE A 285 10.75 26.49 19.79
CA ILE A 285 11.25 27.65 19.03
C ILE A 285 10.45 28.91 19.38
N SER A 286 11.14 30.03 19.53
CA SER A 286 10.53 31.36 19.45
C SER A 286 11.19 32.19 18.36
N PHE A 287 10.38 32.88 17.56
CA PHE A 287 10.88 33.99 16.76
C PHE A 287 11.09 35.21 17.67
N ASP A 288 12.09 36.04 17.38
CA ASP A 288 12.30 37.34 18.04
C ASP A 288 11.35 38.37 17.40
N GLY A 289 10.87 39.33 18.18
CA GLY A 289 9.97 40.37 17.70
C GLY A 289 10.48 41.24 16.56
N ARG A 290 11.80 41.25 16.33
CA ARG A 290 12.45 41.97 15.23
C ARG A 290 12.66 41.12 13.97
N ASP A 291 12.21 39.88 13.96
CA ASP A 291 12.34 38.98 12.81
C ASP A 291 11.67 39.56 11.56
N ASN A 292 12.40 39.56 10.45
CA ASN A 292 11.94 39.97 9.14
C ASN A 292 12.32 38.92 8.09
N GLY A 293 11.98 37.64 8.34
CA GLY A 293 12.18 36.58 7.34
C GLY A 293 12.98 35.38 7.82
N GLY A 294 12.98 35.05 9.11
CA GLY A 294 13.50 33.78 9.59
C GLY A 294 12.71 32.60 9.01
N VAL A 295 13.42 31.55 8.58
CA VAL A 295 12.81 30.36 7.96
C VAL A 295 13.18 29.11 8.73
N VAL A 296 12.18 28.35 9.15
CA VAL A 296 12.34 27.04 9.79
C VAL A 296 11.70 25.99 8.89
N TYR A 297 12.40 24.90 8.57
CA TYR A 297 11.80 23.86 7.73
C TYR A 297 12.42 22.48 7.94
N ASN A 298 11.71 21.40 7.61
CA ASN A 298 12.23 20.03 7.79
C ASN A 298 12.68 19.76 9.23
N VAL A 299 11.93 20.23 10.24
CA VAL A 299 12.25 20.01 11.65
C VAL A 299 11.21 19.16 12.34
N THR A 300 11.61 18.46 13.41
CA THR A 300 10.68 17.86 14.37
C THR A 300 10.72 18.64 15.67
N LEU A 301 9.57 19.13 16.14
CA LEU A 301 9.38 19.71 17.47
C LEU A 301 8.47 18.77 18.26
N ALA A 302 9.02 18.12 19.29
CA ALA A 302 8.21 17.21 20.09
C ALA A 302 8.44 17.31 21.61
N ASN A 303 7.37 17.09 22.37
CA ASN A 303 7.39 17.14 23.85
C ASN A 303 7.92 18.45 24.45
N ASN A 304 7.97 19.53 23.69
CA ASN A 304 8.40 20.81 24.22
C ASN A 304 7.27 21.43 25.04
N THR A 305 7.61 22.17 26.09
CA THR A 305 6.65 22.66 27.07
C THR A 305 6.71 24.17 27.26
N ALA A 306 5.56 24.79 27.52
CA ALA A 306 5.46 26.15 28.04
C ALA A 306 4.83 26.14 29.44
N GLU A 307 5.43 26.84 30.39
CA GLU A 307 4.99 26.83 31.80
C GLU A 307 3.78 27.74 32.07
N THR A 308 3.26 28.43 31.05
CA THR A 308 2.07 29.28 31.19
C THR A 308 0.88 28.73 30.42
N ALA A 309 -0.31 28.95 30.97
CA ALA A 309 -1.56 28.47 30.37
C ALA A 309 -1.84 29.04 28.98
N ASP A 310 -1.25 30.19 28.63
CA ASP A 310 -1.44 30.88 27.34
C ASP A 310 -0.24 30.69 26.39
N GLY A 311 0.84 30.05 26.84
CA GLY A 311 2.04 29.79 26.05
C GLY A 311 1.90 28.61 25.11
N ALA A 312 2.75 28.53 24.09
CA ALA A 312 2.87 27.36 23.23
C ALA A 312 4.15 26.58 23.55
N GLY A 313 4.02 25.26 23.71
CA GLY A 313 5.18 24.38 23.86
C GLY A 313 6.01 24.29 22.59
N GLY A 314 5.38 24.29 21.41
CA GLY A 314 6.07 24.10 20.14
C GLY A 314 6.77 25.36 19.63
N ILE A 315 6.01 26.19 18.92
CA ILE A 315 6.51 27.41 18.25
C ILE A 315 5.76 28.64 18.78
N CYS A 316 6.51 29.71 19.05
CA CYS A 316 5.98 31.04 19.31
C CYS A 316 6.36 32.01 18.18
N PHE A 317 5.36 32.44 17.41
CA PHE A 317 5.47 33.56 16.48
C PHE A 317 5.38 34.88 17.24
N THR A 318 5.97 35.95 16.71
CA THR A 318 5.92 37.28 17.34
C THR A 318 5.46 38.33 16.33
N THR A 319 4.54 39.21 16.70
CA THR A 319 4.21 40.39 15.89
C THR A 319 4.82 41.63 16.53
N GLY A 320 5.88 42.15 15.92
CA GLY A 320 6.44 43.45 16.25
C GLY A 320 6.10 44.46 15.16
N GLY A 321 5.67 45.66 15.55
CA GLY A 321 5.32 46.75 14.64
C GLY A 321 6.39 47.02 13.58
N LYS A 322 5.94 47.45 12.40
CA LYS A 322 6.73 47.61 11.18
C LYS A 322 8.09 48.30 11.41
N LEU A 323 9.17 47.76 10.82
CA LEU A 323 10.43 48.52 10.58
C LEU A 323 10.30 49.14 9.17
N GLY A 324 9.68 50.31 9.05
CA GLY A 324 9.42 50.95 7.74
C GLY A 324 8.27 50.31 6.95
N ASP A 325 8.40 50.18 5.63
CA ASP A 325 7.33 49.71 4.72
C ASP A 325 7.32 48.20 4.45
N SER A 326 8.30 47.42 4.94
CA SER A 326 8.42 45.98 4.65
C SER A 326 7.70 45.11 5.70
N PRO A 327 6.88 44.12 5.28
CA PRO A 327 6.21 43.21 6.18
C PRO A 327 7.16 42.16 6.77
N ARG A 328 7.10 41.98 8.09
CA ARG A 328 7.87 40.98 8.86
C ARG A 328 7.20 39.61 8.82
N ILE A 329 7.63 38.72 7.92
CA ILE A 329 7.00 37.40 7.70
C ILE A 329 7.90 36.27 8.20
N GLN A 330 7.49 35.62 9.30
CA GLN A 330 8.12 34.40 9.81
C GLN A 330 7.58 33.18 9.07
N LYS A 331 8.42 32.15 8.82
CA LYS A 331 8.02 31.03 7.96
C LYS A 331 8.39 29.67 8.55
N VAL A 332 7.45 28.73 8.48
CA VAL A 332 7.62 27.33 8.91
C VAL A 332 7.04 26.38 7.85
N TYR A 333 7.86 25.46 7.35
CA TYR A 333 7.48 24.49 6.31
C TYR A 333 7.88 23.06 6.67
N ASN A 334 7.22 22.06 6.09
CA ASN A 334 7.72 20.68 6.05
C ASN A 334 8.15 20.13 7.42
N SER A 335 7.47 20.52 8.49
CA SER A 335 7.88 20.24 9.86
C SER A 335 6.82 19.45 10.62
N ILE A 336 7.27 18.64 11.58
CA ILE A 336 6.41 17.83 12.44
C ILE A 336 6.33 18.50 13.82
N LEU A 337 5.14 18.84 14.29
CA LEU A 337 4.89 19.34 15.64
C LEU A 337 4.02 18.33 16.38
N TYR A 338 4.59 17.68 17.40
CA TYR A 338 3.96 16.56 18.09
C TYR A 338 4.05 16.66 19.60
N ASN A 339 2.93 16.53 20.30
CA ASN A 339 2.83 16.49 21.76
C ASN A 339 3.56 17.66 22.46
N ASN A 340 3.58 18.83 21.83
CA ASN A 340 4.09 20.02 22.51
C ASN A 340 2.98 20.58 23.39
N THR A 341 3.29 20.92 24.64
CA THR A 341 2.28 21.19 25.66
C THR A 341 2.46 22.53 26.36
N ASN A 342 1.42 22.94 27.05
CA ASN A 342 1.47 23.93 28.12
C ASN A 342 0.69 23.41 29.34
N THR A 343 0.49 24.25 30.35
CA THR A 343 -0.25 23.84 31.57
C THR A 343 -1.72 23.48 31.33
N SER A 344 -2.26 23.75 30.13
CA SER A 344 -3.65 23.49 29.72
C SER A 344 -3.79 22.29 28.76
N GLY A 345 -2.69 21.66 28.34
CA GLY A 345 -2.69 20.52 27.42
C GLY A 345 -1.82 20.74 26.18
N VAL A 346 -2.15 20.10 25.05
CA VAL A 346 -1.40 20.23 23.79
C VAL A 346 -1.53 21.65 23.23
N ALA A 347 -0.40 22.31 22.97
CA ALA A 347 -0.26 23.68 22.51
C ALA A 347 0.95 23.82 21.57
N ASN A 348 0.77 23.45 20.31
CA ASN A 348 1.85 23.45 19.31
C ASN A 348 2.25 24.85 18.84
N ILE A 349 1.28 25.75 18.68
CA ILE A 349 1.49 27.04 18.01
C ILE A 349 0.95 28.15 18.91
N GLY A 350 1.77 29.18 19.10
CA GLY A 350 1.41 30.42 19.78
C GLY A 350 1.86 31.61 18.96
N LYS A 351 1.18 32.74 19.16
CA LYS A 351 1.56 34.05 18.62
C LYS A 351 1.72 34.98 19.80
N TYR A 352 2.71 35.85 19.83
CA TYR A 352 2.85 36.87 20.86
C TYR A 352 2.68 38.24 20.21
N VAL A 353 1.76 39.04 20.75
CA VAL A 353 1.44 40.40 20.27
C VAL A 353 1.77 41.38 21.39
N ALA A 354 2.67 42.34 21.15
CA ALA A 354 2.93 43.41 22.12
C ALA A 354 1.73 44.35 22.24
N SER A 355 1.50 44.87 23.45
CA SER A 355 0.42 45.82 23.78
C SER A 355 0.52 47.18 23.06
N THR A 356 1.58 47.44 22.30
CA THR A 356 1.87 48.74 21.66
C THR A 356 1.79 48.72 20.12
N ASP A 357 1.32 47.64 19.50
CA ASP A 357 1.32 47.50 18.03
C ASP A 357 0.00 48.02 17.37
N PRO A 358 0.05 49.08 16.55
CA PRO A 358 -1.12 49.56 15.82
C PRO A 358 -1.32 48.75 14.53
N ALA A 359 -2.39 47.94 14.49
CA ALA A 359 -3.13 47.51 13.30
C ALA A 359 -2.33 47.44 11.97
N GLY A 360 -1.55 46.36 11.79
CA GLY A 360 -0.83 46.10 10.54
C GLY A 360 -0.09 44.76 10.48
N THR A 361 -0.57 43.74 11.21
CA THR A 361 0.08 42.43 11.35
C THR A 361 0.03 41.64 10.04
N VAL A 362 1.20 41.31 9.48
CA VAL A 362 1.29 40.28 8.43
C VAL A 362 1.41 38.92 9.09
N GLU A 363 0.63 37.97 8.61
CA GLU A 363 0.59 36.62 9.18
C GLU A 363 1.84 35.81 8.82
N PRO A 364 2.34 34.96 9.74
CA PRO A 364 3.40 34.02 9.44
C PRO A 364 2.92 33.01 8.38
N VAL A 365 3.87 32.46 7.63
CA VAL A 365 3.61 31.35 6.71
C VAL A 365 3.82 30.04 7.47
N PHE A 366 2.81 29.20 7.49
CA PHE A 366 2.85 27.88 8.14
C PHE A 366 2.21 26.85 7.21
N GLN A 367 3.00 26.13 6.42
CA GLN A 367 2.51 25.29 5.31
C GLN A 367 3.17 23.91 5.28
N ASN A 368 2.46 22.90 4.77
CA ASN A 368 2.99 21.54 4.59
C ASN A 368 3.60 20.94 5.87
N ASN A 369 2.97 21.16 7.03
CA ASN A 369 3.42 20.65 8.32
C ASN A 369 2.53 19.48 8.79
N ILE A 370 3.03 18.64 9.69
CA ILE A 370 2.23 17.68 10.46
C ILE A 370 1.98 18.24 11.86
N ILE A 371 0.75 18.19 12.34
CA ILE A 371 0.37 18.59 13.71
C ILE A 371 -0.53 17.52 14.35
N ASP A 372 -0.42 17.29 15.66
CA ASP A 372 -1.24 16.31 16.40
C ASP A 372 -2.54 16.90 16.99
N SER A 373 -2.60 18.22 17.16
CA SER A 373 -3.79 18.92 17.58
C SER A 373 -3.95 20.26 16.86
N LYS A 374 -5.19 20.53 16.46
CA LYS A 374 -5.61 21.81 15.86
C LYS A 374 -5.94 22.89 16.91
N ALA A 375 -5.92 22.55 18.21
CA ALA A 375 -6.32 23.47 19.27
C ALA A 375 -5.32 24.63 19.36
N TYR A 376 -5.72 25.78 18.82
CA TYR A 376 -5.02 27.05 19.02
C TYR A 376 -5.36 27.56 20.42
N ASN A 377 -4.38 28.08 21.16
CA ASN A 377 -4.63 28.62 22.47
C ASN A 377 -5.29 30.02 22.36
N ALA A 378 -6.53 30.13 22.83
CA ALA A 378 -7.48 31.20 22.49
C ALA A 378 -7.17 32.57 23.12
N THR A 379 -6.20 32.68 24.04
CA THR A 379 -5.92 33.93 24.74
C THR A 379 -4.94 34.85 24.00
N ILE A 380 -4.44 34.44 22.83
CA ILE A 380 -3.72 35.32 21.89
C ILE A 380 -4.53 35.45 20.57
N ASN A 381 -5.67 36.13 20.68
CA ASN A 381 -6.63 36.48 19.62
C ASN A 381 -6.05 37.54 18.66
N VAL A 382 -6.26 37.58 17.33
CA VAL A 382 -7.44 37.32 16.48
C VAL A 382 -6.95 36.87 15.09
N GLY A 383 -7.44 35.76 14.49
CA GLY A 383 -7.39 35.62 13.01
C GLY A 383 -7.18 34.26 12.32
N TYR A 384 -6.62 33.21 12.95
CA TYR A 384 -6.37 31.95 12.23
C TYR A 384 -7.60 31.03 12.23
N THR A 385 -8.49 31.19 11.26
CA THR A 385 -9.61 30.26 11.03
C THR A 385 -9.21 29.03 10.21
N THR A 386 -8.01 29.00 9.64
CA THR A 386 -7.52 27.87 8.85
C THR A 386 -6.05 27.62 9.15
N ILE A 387 -5.75 26.36 9.46
CA ILE A 387 -4.41 25.81 9.37
C ILE A 387 -3.86 26.22 8.00
N GLY A 388 -2.64 26.76 7.95
CA GLY A 388 -2.08 27.19 6.68
C GLY A 388 -2.04 26.06 5.66
N ASP A 389 -2.03 26.44 4.38
CA ASP A 389 -2.30 25.54 3.26
C ASP A 389 -1.54 24.20 3.37
N ASN A 390 -2.27 23.10 3.18
CA ASN A 390 -1.72 21.74 3.04
C ASN A 390 -1.03 21.10 4.28
N CYS A 391 -1.37 21.50 5.51
CA CYS A 391 -0.91 20.73 6.69
C CYS A 391 -1.77 19.49 6.95
N ILE A 392 -1.17 18.49 7.60
CA ILE A 392 -1.74 17.17 7.91
C ILE A 392 -1.98 17.06 9.42
N LEU A 393 -3.16 16.56 9.80
CA LEU A 393 -3.48 16.24 11.20
C LEU A 393 -3.15 14.77 11.48
N ALA A 394 -2.25 14.50 12.43
CA ALA A 394 -1.89 13.14 12.85
C ALA A 394 -1.53 13.10 14.34
N SER A 395 -2.37 12.45 15.15
CA SER A 395 -2.21 12.40 16.61
C SER A 395 -1.63 11.08 17.16
N ASP A 396 -1.56 10.05 16.32
CA ASP A 396 -0.99 8.75 16.71
C ASP A 396 0.54 8.74 16.43
N PRO A 397 1.39 8.64 17.46
CA PRO A 397 2.84 8.63 17.28
C PRO A 397 3.32 7.39 16.54
N SER A 398 2.62 6.25 16.67
CA SER A 398 2.95 5.01 15.95
C SER A 398 2.61 5.08 14.47
N ALA A 399 1.78 6.05 14.07
CA ALA A 399 1.53 6.39 12.67
C ALA A 399 2.62 7.27 12.06
N LEU A 400 3.45 7.93 12.89
CA LEU A 400 4.47 8.88 12.44
C LEU A 400 5.88 8.32 12.49
N PHE A 401 6.24 7.64 13.59
CA PHE A 401 7.63 7.32 13.89
C PHE A 401 7.88 5.83 14.03
N VAL A 402 9.02 5.37 13.52
CA VAL A 402 9.57 4.02 13.79
C VAL A 402 10.31 4.01 15.12
N ASP A 403 10.96 5.12 15.47
CA ASP A 403 11.59 5.35 16.78
C ASP A 403 10.98 6.62 17.40
N GLN A 404 10.22 6.45 18.48
CA GLN A 404 9.54 7.55 19.18
C GLN A 404 10.45 8.32 20.14
N ILE A 405 11.68 7.83 20.38
CA ILE A 405 12.68 8.50 21.21
C ILE A 405 13.58 9.37 20.32
N ALA A 406 14.03 8.82 19.19
CA ALA A 406 14.84 9.53 18.21
C ALA A 406 14.01 10.32 17.19
N TYR A 407 12.69 10.13 17.16
CA TYR A 407 11.75 10.78 16.23
C TYR A 407 12.08 10.53 14.75
N ILE A 408 12.50 9.31 14.43
CA ILE A 408 12.74 8.85 13.06
C ILE A 408 11.40 8.48 12.44
N THR A 409 11.08 9.06 11.28
CA THR A 409 9.81 8.82 10.56
C THR A 409 9.76 7.40 10.02
N LYS A 410 8.56 6.81 9.98
CA LYS A 410 8.35 5.44 9.46
C LYS A 410 7.97 5.43 7.97
N PRO A 411 8.33 4.39 7.20
CA PRO A 411 7.78 4.20 5.85
C PRO A 411 6.24 4.17 5.87
N GLY A 412 5.63 4.83 4.89
CA GLY A 412 4.18 4.97 4.75
C GLY A 412 3.54 5.98 5.71
N PHE A 413 4.32 6.80 6.44
CA PHE A 413 3.74 7.84 7.31
C PHE A 413 2.99 8.91 6.49
N PRO A 414 1.99 9.61 7.07
CA PRO A 414 1.15 10.56 6.35
C PRO A 414 1.89 11.68 5.61
N GLY A 415 3.08 12.07 6.06
CA GLY A 415 3.89 13.11 5.44
C GLY A 415 4.81 12.66 4.32
N GLN A 416 4.83 11.36 3.99
CA GLN A 416 5.73 10.83 2.98
C GLN A 416 5.39 11.41 1.59
N ASN A 417 6.38 11.98 0.90
CA ASN A 417 6.26 12.65 -0.39
C ASN A 417 5.26 13.83 -0.40
N LYS A 418 4.94 14.44 0.75
CA LYS A 418 3.96 15.54 0.88
C LYS A 418 4.58 16.92 1.19
N GLY A 419 5.89 16.98 1.35
CA GLY A 419 6.57 18.24 1.62
C GLY A 419 6.65 19.15 0.39
N LEU A 420 6.78 20.44 0.66
CA LEU A 420 6.98 21.48 -0.34
C LEU A 420 8.39 21.40 -0.94
N SER A 421 8.49 20.98 -2.21
CA SER A 421 9.77 20.80 -2.92
C SER A 421 10.24 22.02 -3.73
N SER A 422 9.40 23.07 -3.86
CA SER A 422 9.68 24.27 -4.65
C SER A 422 9.48 25.56 -3.85
N GLY A 423 10.30 26.59 -4.09
CA GLY A 423 10.20 27.87 -3.38
C GLY A 423 10.98 27.94 -2.07
N LEU A 424 11.69 26.87 -1.71
CA LEU A 424 12.67 26.79 -0.62
C LEU A 424 14.05 26.49 -1.19
N THR A 425 15.10 26.95 -0.51
CA THR A 425 16.47 26.46 -0.76
C THR A 425 16.67 25.22 0.10
N LEU A 426 16.35 24.05 -0.45
CA LEU A 426 16.45 22.78 0.25
C LEU A 426 17.90 22.27 0.29
N PRO A 427 18.32 21.58 1.37
CA PRO A 427 19.63 20.93 1.41
C PRO A 427 19.69 19.76 0.44
N GLU A 428 20.89 19.37 0.01
CA GLU A 428 21.10 18.18 -0.83
C GLU A 428 20.76 16.89 -0.08
N LYS A 429 21.03 16.87 1.24
CA LYS A 429 20.86 15.74 2.13
C LYS A 429 19.89 16.03 3.28
N ASP A 430 19.21 15.00 3.75
CA ASP A 430 18.40 15.02 4.96
C ASP A 430 19.29 14.86 6.23
N MET A 431 18.67 14.67 7.40
CA MET A 431 19.41 14.47 8.65
C MET A 431 20.14 13.12 8.74
N ALA A 432 19.69 12.08 8.02
CA ALA A 432 20.34 10.77 7.97
C ALA A 432 21.45 10.67 6.91
N GLY A 433 21.59 11.68 6.05
CA GLY A 433 22.53 11.67 4.91
C GLY A 433 21.93 11.13 3.60
N ASN A 434 20.63 10.84 3.59
CA ASN A 434 19.87 10.43 2.40
C ASN A 434 19.62 11.64 1.49
N THR A 435 19.47 11.38 0.19
CA THR A 435 19.17 12.44 -0.78
C THR A 435 17.81 13.07 -0.46
N ARG A 436 17.77 14.40 -0.29
CA ARG A 436 16.56 15.11 0.16
C ARG A 436 15.42 15.10 -0.85
N ILE A 437 15.71 15.13 -2.15
CA ILE A 437 14.66 15.18 -3.20
C ILE A 437 14.68 13.87 -3.97
N ILE A 438 13.62 13.08 -3.81
CA ILE A 438 13.45 11.79 -4.49
C ILE A 438 12.28 11.92 -5.46
N LYS A 439 12.55 11.70 -6.76
CA LYS A 439 11.55 11.80 -7.84
C LYS A 439 10.74 13.13 -7.84
N GLY A 440 11.32 14.22 -7.34
CA GLY A 440 10.70 15.55 -7.28
C GLY A 440 9.80 15.82 -6.06
N ALA A 441 9.67 14.83 -5.16
CA ALA A 441 8.98 14.96 -3.89
C ALA A 441 9.98 14.99 -2.73
N ILE A 442 9.50 15.47 -1.57
CA ILE A 442 10.21 15.38 -0.29
C ILE A 442 9.24 14.97 0.82
N ASP A 443 9.76 14.38 1.87
CA ASP A 443 9.04 14.03 3.09
C ASP A 443 8.89 15.24 4.02
N ILE A 444 7.77 15.28 4.77
CA ILE A 444 7.59 16.25 5.86
C ILE A 444 8.39 15.77 7.08
N GLY A 445 9.41 16.52 7.47
CA GLY A 445 10.27 16.25 8.62
C GLY A 445 11.77 16.30 8.30
N PRO A 446 12.63 15.99 9.28
CA PRO A 446 14.08 16.03 9.11
C PRO A 446 14.64 14.88 8.27
N PHE A 447 13.91 13.77 8.15
CA PHE A 447 14.32 12.56 7.44
C PHE A 447 13.57 12.37 6.12
N GLU A 448 14.27 11.81 5.14
CA GLU A 448 13.79 11.40 3.83
C GLU A 448 13.83 9.87 3.75
N ILE A 449 12.68 9.27 3.47
CA ILE A 449 12.53 7.83 3.36
C ILE A 449 12.74 7.46 1.90
N GLU A 450 13.82 6.73 1.63
CA GLU A 450 13.99 6.12 0.31
C GLU A 450 12.84 5.15 0.05
N GLU A 451 12.09 5.39 -1.03
CA GLU A 451 11.21 4.37 -1.59
C GLU A 451 12.08 3.18 -2.02
N LEU A 452 12.26 2.20 -1.14
CA LEU A 452 12.74 0.90 -1.53
C LEU A 452 11.66 0.30 -2.43
N GLU A 453 11.82 0.47 -3.74
CA GLU A 453 11.02 -0.28 -4.70
C GLU A 453 11.24 -1.76 -4.39
N GLN A 454 10.15 -2.47 -4.11
CA GLN A 454 10.16 -3.91 -3.92
C GLN A 454 10.82 -4.56 -5.15
N ILE A 455 12.09 -4.96 -5.00
CA ILE A 455 12.84 -5.61 -6.06
C ILE A 455 12.21 -6.99 -6.24
N VAL A 456 11.78 -7.28 -7.47
CA VAL A 456 11.24 -8.60 -7.84
C VAL A 456 12.21 -9.23 -8.82
N GLU A 457 12.79 -10.34 -8.39
CA GLU A 457 13.69 -11.15 -9.21
C GLU A 457 13.03 -12.51 -9.42
N PRO A 458 12.52 -12.82 -10.62
CA PRO A 458 12.12 -14.17 -10.96
C PRO A 458 13.33 -15.12 -10.88
N ASN A 459 13.09 -16.38 -10.54
CA ASN A 459 14.15 -17.39 -10.56
C ASN A 459 14.59 -17.74 -12.00
N SER A 460 15.52 -18.70 -12.15
CA SER A 460 16.02 -19.14 -13.46
C SER A 460 14.95 -19.71 -14.39
N ASN A 461 13.77 -20.08 -13.86
CA ASN A 461 12.61 -20.57 -14.61
C ASN A 461 11.55 -19.48 -14.81
N ASN A 462 11.88 -18.20 -14.57
CA ASN A 462 10.97 -17.06 -14.65
C ASN A 462 9.77 -17.13 -13.66
N VAL A 463 9.96 -17.79 -12.52
CA VAL A 463 8.94 -17.93 -11.48
C VAL A 463 9.17 -16.91 -10.36
N ILE A 464 8.09 -16.26 -9.92
CA ILE A 464 8.00 -15.40 -8.75
C ILE A 464 7.15 -16.09 -7.69
N PHE A 465 7.62 -16.16 -6.44
CA PHE A 465 6.96 -16.80 -5.33
C PHE A 465 6.27 -15.79 -4.41
N VAL A 466 5.04 -16.09 -3.99
CA VAL A 466 4.20 -15.24 -3.15
C VAL A 466 3.70 -16.02 -1.93
N ASN A 467 3.78 -15.40 -0.75
CA ASN A 467 3.32 -15.96 0.52
C ASN A 467 2.78 -14.85 1.42
N VAL A 468 1.47 -14.83 1.68
CA VAL A 468 0.81 -13.82 2.53
C VAL A 468 1.39 -13.76 3.96
N ASN A 469 1.99 -14.85 4.43
CA ASN A 469 2.58 -14.93 5.76
C ASN A 469 4.06 -14.53 5.80
N THR A 470 4.63 -14.00 4.72
CA THR A 470 5.99 -13.46 4.74
C THR A 470 6.03 -12.27 5.70
N THR A 471 6.94 -12.34 6.68
CA THR A 471 7.24 -11.22 7.57
C THR A 471 8.54 -10.58 7.11
N VAL A 472 8.55 -9.26 6.97
CA VAL A 472 9.78 -8.50 6.73
C VAL A 472 10.55 -8.50 8.04
N SER A 473 11.78 -9.01 8.02
CA SER A 473 12.66 -8.92 9.18
C SER A 473 13.31 -7.55 9.23
N ASP A 474 13.33 -6.93 10.42
CA ASP A 474 14.07 -5.69 10.67
C ASP A 474 15.61 -5.91 10.70
N ASP A 475 16.07 -7.15 10.56
CA ASP A 475 17.48 -7.51 10.52
C ASP A 475 18.06 -7.32 9.10
N PRO A 476 19.03 -6.39 8.91
CA PRO A 476 19.64 -6.11 7.60
C PRO A 476 20.47 -7.27 7.02
N TYR A 477 20.65 -8.37 7.76
CA TYR A 477 21.33 -9.59 7.28
C TYR A 477 20.37 -10.70 6.83
N VAL A 478 19.06 -10.49 6.92
CA VAL A 478 18.07 -11.45 6.41
C VAL A 478 17.96 -11.33 4.90
N MET A 479 17.81 -12.48 4.22
CA MET A 479 17.73 -12.53 2.76
C MET A 479 16.68 -11.54 2.23
N PRO A 480 17.00 -10.76 1.19
CA PRO A 480 16.05 -9.78 0.67
C PRO A 480 14.82 -10.53 0.14
N ILE A 481 13.64 -10.07 0.52
CA ILE A 481 12.38 -10.58 -0.01
C ILE A 481 12.33 -10.13 -1.47
N ILE A 482 12.72 -10.99 -2.40
CA ILE A 482 12.79 -10.69 -3.85
C ILE A 482 11.90 -11.60 -4.70
N GLY A 483 11.28 -12.60 -4.08
CA GLY A 483 10.35 -13.50 -4.75
C GLY A 483 11.00 -14.58 -5.63
N ASN A 484 12.30 -14.86 -5.54
CA ASN A 484 12.94 -15.90 -6.37
C ASN A 484 12.89 -17.33 -5.76
N THR A 485 12.46 -17.48 -4.51
CA THR A 485 12.23 -18.76 -3.82
C THR A 485 11.07 -18.64 -2.84
N TRP A 486 10.56 -19.77 -2.32
CA TRP A 486 9.58 -19.77 -1.23
C TRP A 486 10.08 -19.08 0.05
N ALA A 487 11.40 -19.11 0.33
CA ALA A 487 11.99 -18.47 1.50
C ALA A 487 12.05 -16.93 1.37
N THR A 488 12.17 -16.44 0.14
CA THR A 488 12.20 -15.00 -0.19
C THR A 488 10.87 -14.53 -0.79
N ALA A 489 9.79 -15.29 -0.61
CA ALA A 489 8.51 -15.05 -1.27
C ALA A 489 7.90 -13.70 -0.88
N ILE A 490 7.33 -13.00 -1.84
CA ILE A 490 6.76 -11.66 -1.64
C ILE A 490 5.46 -11.77 -0.82
N GLY A 491 5.27 -10.86 0.15
CA GLY A 491 4.12 -10.86 1.07
C GLY A 491 2.77 -10.50 0.43
N SER A 492 2.81 -9.84 -0.73
CA SER A 492 1.64 -9.24 -1.39
C SER A 492 1.57 -9.66 -2.86
N LEU A 493 0.45 -10.24 -3.28
CA LEU A 493 0.19 -10.61 -4.67
C LEU A 493 0.15 -9.39 -5.61
N PRO A 494 -0.52 -8.27 -5.28
CA PRO A 494 -0.45 -7.04 -6.09
C PRO A 494 0.98 -6.51 -6.29
N GLU A 495 1.81 -6.56 -5.24
CA GLU A 495 3.22 -6.13 -5.33
C GLU A 495 4.02 -7.06 -6.24
N ALA A 496 3.82 -8.36 -6.12
CA ALA A 496 4.47 -9.35 -6.99
C ALA A 496 4.11 -9.14 -8.46
N ILE A 497 2.84 -8.88 -8.79
CA ILE A 497 2.39 -8.58 -10.16
C ILE A 497 3.00 -7.26 -10.65
N THR A 498 3.03 -6.23 -9.80
CA THR A 498 3.62 -4.93 -10.16
C THR A 498 5.11 -5.04 -10.47
N GLY A 499 5.86 -5.76 -9.63
CA GLY A 499 7.28 -6.03 -9.87
C GLY A 499 7.53 -6.93 -11.08
N ALA A 500 6.66 -7.91 -11.34
CA ALA A 500 6.69 -8.74 -12.54
C ALA A 500 6.55 -7.91 -13.82
N VAL A 501 5.63 -6.93 -13.84
CA VAL A 501 5.48 -6.00 -14.98
C VAL A 501 6.77 -5.22 -15.21
N LYS A 502 7.34 -4.62 -14.17
CA LYS A 502 8.61 -3.88 -14.27
C LYS A 502 9.77 -4.75 -14.76
N TYR A 503 9.85 -6.00 -14.30
CA TYR A 503 10.86 -6.95 -14.77
C TYR A 503 10.71 -7.23 -16.27
N ARG A 504 9.46 -7.40 -16.76
CA ARG A 504 9.17 -7.59 -18.19
C ARG A 504 9.42 -6.35 -19.03
N GLU A 505 9.23 -5.14 -18.52
CA GLU A 505 9.61 -3.92 -19.26
C GLU A 505 11.11 -3.92 -19.63
N GLN A 506 11.94 -4.54 -18.78
CA GLN A 506 13.36 -4.71 -19.03
C GLN A 506 13.70 -6.00 -19.81
N HIS A 507 12.78 -6.98 -19.82
CA HIS A 507 12.93 -8.29 -20.47
C HIS A 507 11.66 -8.66 -21.26
N PRO A 508 11.32 -7.90 -22.32
CA PRO A 508 10.03 -8.02 -23.02
C PRO A 508 9.83 -9.38 -23.69
N GLU A 509 10.90 -10.12 -23.96
CA GLU A 509 10.89 -11.48 -24.51
C GLU A 509 10.42 -12.56 -23.53
N LYS A 510 10.37 -12.25 -22.23
CA LYS A 510 10.01 -13.21 -21.19
C LYS A 510 8.53 -13.15 -20.84
N THR A 511 7.95 -14.32 -20.61
CA THR A 511 6.72 -14.50 -19.83
C THR A 511 7.09 -14.96 -18.43
N LEU A 512 6.33 -14.53 -17.43
CA LEU A 512 6.58 -14.83 -16.03
C LEU A 512 5.43 -15.66 -15.44
N GLU A 513 5.77 -16.48 -14.44
CA GLU A 513 4.79 -17.19 -13.62
C GLU A 513 4.82 -16.65 -12.19
N VAL A 514 3.66 -16.47 -11.57
CA VAL A 514 3.53 -16.10 -10.17
C VAL A 514 2.90 -17.29 -9.43
N TRP A 515 3.69 -17.93 -8.58
CA TRP A 515 3.28 -19.06 -7.76
C TRP A 515 2.90 -18.59 -6.37
N VAL A 516 1.64 -18.84 -6.00
CA VAL A 516 1.02 -18.31 -4.79
C VAL A 516 0.81 -19.45 -3.80
N LYS A 517 1.45 -19.33 -2.63
CA LYS A 517 1.32 -20.31 -1.54
C LYS A 517 -0.10 -20.31 -0.98
N ALA A 518 -0.57 -21.47 -0.53
CA ALA A 518 -1.84 -21.63 0.18
C ALA A 518 -2.03 -20.61 1.31
N GLY A 519 -3.26 -20.14 1.42
CA GLY A 519 -3.64 -19.03 2.29
C GLY A 519 -4.72 -18.16 1.65
N THR A 520 -5.25 -17.23 2.44
CA THR A 520 -6.27 -16.26 2.00
C THR A 520 -5.62 -14.92 1.75
N TYR A 521 -5.73 -14.41 0.52
CA TYR A 521 -5.18 -13.15 0.08
C TYR A 521 -6.30 -12.15 -0.15
N ASN A 522 -6.20 -10.99 0.49
CA ASN A 522 -7.07 -9.86 0.19
C ASN A 522 -6.74 -9.37 -1.22
N ALA A 523 -7.66 -9.61 -2.15
CA ALA A 523 -7.48 -9.45 -3.58
C ALA A 523 -8.57 -8.51 -4.11
N LEU A 524 -8.51 -7.24 -3.69
CA LEU A 524 -9.41 -6.21 -4.21
C LEU A 524 -9.06 -5.92 -5.68
N SER A 525 -9.77 -6.58 -6.59
CA SER A 525 -9.67 -6.38 -8.05
C SER A 525 -8.28 -6.55 -8.62
N ILE A 526 -7.76 -7.78 -8.59
CA ILE A 526 -6.51 -8.14 -9.25
C ILE A 526 -6.68 -7.97 -10.76
N GLU A 527 -5.92 -7.05 -11.33
CA GLU A 527 -5.86 -6.86 -12.77
C GLU A 527 -4.80 -7.79 -13.37
N LEU A 528 -5.22 -8.66 -14.28
CA LEU A 528 -4.29 -9.49 -15.04
C LEU A 528 -3.40 -8.62 -15.93
N LYS A 529 -2.18 -9.06 -16.17
CA LYS A 529 -1.19 -8.35 -16.99
C LYS A 529 -0.64 -9.27 -18.06
N ASP A 530 -0.42 -8.71 -19.25
CA ASP A 530 0.14 -9.44 -20.40
C ASP A 530 1.39 -10.23 -19.98
N GLY A 531 1.50 -11.48 -20.44
CA GLY A 531 2.67 -12.34 -20.22
C GLY A 531 2.94 -12.75 -18.76
N ILE A 532 2.00 -12.54 -17.83
CA ILE A 532 2.15 -12.90 -16.41
C ILE A 532 1.02 -13.87 -16.03
N SER A 533 1.38 -15.14 -15.84
CA SER A 533 0.42 -16.20 -15.44
C SER A 533 0.41 -16.41 -13.92
N LEU A 534 -0.75 -16.73 -13.36
CA LEU A 534 -0.96 -16.95 -11.93
C LEU A 534 -1.26 -18.43 -11.65
N TYR A 535 -0.61 -18.98 -10.62
CA TYR A 535 -0.81 -20.35 -10.16
C TYR A 535 -0.99 -20.40 -8.64
N GLY A 536 -2.09 -20.97 -8.17
CA GLY A 536 -2.34 -21.31 -6.77
C GLY A 536 -2.21 -22.82 -6.51
N GLY A 537 -2.48 -23.25 -5.28
CA GLY A 537 -2.50 -24.68 -4.92
C GLY A 537 -1.19 -25.21 -4.32
N PHE A 538 -0.28 -24.33 -3.88
CA PHE A 538 1.06 -24.70 -3.40
C PHE A 538 1.16 -24.78 -1.87
N ALA A 539 1.82 -25.80 -1.34
CA ALA A 539 2.24 -25.93 0.06
C ALA A 539 3.36 -24.95 0.43
N GLY A 540 4.14 -24.49 -0.56
CA GLY A 540 5.30 -23.62 -0.37
C GLY A 540 6.63 -24.36 -0.25
N THR A 541 6.71 -25.57 -0.81
CA THR A 541 7.95 -26.37 -0.90
C THR A 541 8.23 -26.85 -2.31
N GLU A 542 7.30 -26.63 -3.23
CA GLU A 542 7.33 -27.16 -4.58
C GLU A 542 8.40 -26.51 -5.45
N THR A 543 8.98 -27.30 -6.33
CA THR A 543 9.95 -26.89 -7.35
C THR A 543 9.39 -27.01 -8.79
N ALA A 544 8.24 -27.65 -8.96
CA ALA A 544 7.56 -27.84 -10.25
C ALA A 544 6.02 -27.77 -10.12
N LEU A 545 5.32 -27.32 -11.19
CA LEU A 545 3.86 -27.15 -11.23
C LEU A 545 3.06 -28.44 -10.95
N ASN A 546 3.61 -29.60 -11.30
CA ASN A 546 2.99 -30.91 -11.15
C ASN A 546 3.16 -31.52 -9.74
N GLU A 547 3.89 -30.84 -8.83
CA GLU A 547 4.02 -31.26 -7.43
C GLU A 547 2.82 -30.80 -6.57
N ARG A 548 1.96 -29.93 -7.10
CA ARG A 548 0.72 -29.50 -6.43
C ARG A 548 -0.20 -30.71 -6.23
N VAL A 549 -0.55 -30.99 -4.97
CA VAL A 549 -1.39 -32.14 -4.59
C VAL A 549 -2.87 -31.81 -4.84
N LYS A 550 -3.56 -32.73 -5.51
CA LYS A 550 -4.99 -32.62 -5.84
C LYS A 550 -5.81 -33.76 -5.24
N GLY A 551 -7.06 -33.50 -4.92
CA GLY A 551 -8.07 -34.48 -4.58
C GLY A 551 -8.72 -35.08 -5.83
N ALA A 552 -10.02 -35.37 -5.74
CA ALA A 552 -10.73 -36.16 -6.76
C ALA A 552 -10.90 -35.40 -8.09
N HIS A 553 -11.04 -34.08 -8.03
CA HIS A 553 -11.25 -33.22 -9.20
C HIS A 553 -10.03 -32.35 -9.49
N THR A 554 -9.93 -31.86 -10.74
CA THR A 554 -8.75 -31.09 -11.17
C THR A 554 -8.61 -29.72 -10.51
N TRP A 555 -9.70 -29.19 -9.94
CA TRP A 555 -9.79 -27.94 -9.18
C TRP A 555 -9.65 -28.12 -7.66
N ASP A 556 -9.66 -29.35 -7.16
CA ASP A 556 -9.59 -29.66 -5.73
C ASP A 556 -8.13 -29.75 -5.30
N TYR A 557 -7.51 -28.63 -4.94
CA TYR A 557 -6.13 -28.60 -4.44
C TYR A 557 -6.10 -28.74 -2.92
N THR A 558 -5.30 -29.68 -2.40
CA THR A 558 -5.15 -29.87 -0.94
C THR A 558 -4.65 -28.61 -0.24
N ASN A 559 -3.80 -27.84 -0.91
CA ASN A 559 -3.23 -26.58 -0.41
C ASN A 559 -3.96 -25.39 -1.03
N GLU A 560 -5.21 -25.15 -0.61
CA GLU A 560 -6.09 -24.15 -1.21
C GLU A 560 -5.51 -22.73 -1.16
N THR A 561 -5.55 -22.03 -2.29
CA THR A 561 -5.17 -20.61 -2.39
C THR A 561 -6.42 -19.79 -2.68
N VAL A 562 -6.84 -18.97 -1.71
CA VAL A 562 -8.09 -18.22 -1.76
C VAL A 562 -7.80 -16.76 -2.07
N LEU A 563 -8.38 -16.24 -3.15
CA LEU A 563 -8.43 -14.81 -3.44
C LEU A 563 -9.82 -14.29 -3.05
N THR A 564 -9.86 -13.37 -2.10
CA THR A 564 -11.11 -12.82 -1.57
C THR A 564 -11.27 -11.35 -1.92
N GLY A 565 -12.46 -10.97 -2.41
CA GLY A 565 -12.88 -9.59 -2.57
C GLY A 565 -13.40 -8.96 -1.26
N ALA A 566 -14.05 -7.81 -1.37
CA ALA A 566 -14.53 -7.00 -0.25
C ALA A 566 -15.79 -7.57 0.46
N GLY A 567 -16.46 -8.56 -0.15
CA GLY A 567 -17.73 -9.12 0.32
C GLY A 567 -18.78 -9.14 -0.78
N ARG A 568 -20.00 -9.61 -0.48
CA ARG A 568 -21.11 -9.73 -1.44
C ARG A 568 -22.11 -8.57 -1.35
N GLU A 569 -21.68 -7.41 -0.85
CA GLU A 569 -22.60 -6.32 -0.53
C GLU A 569 -23.16 -5.64 -1.79
N ARG A 570 -24.38 -5.08 -1.66
CA ARG A 570 -25.04 -4.32 -2.74
C ARG A 570 -24.30 -3.01 -2.96
N THR A 571 -23.69 -2.85 -4.14
CA THR A 571 -22.96 -1.64 -4.50
C THR A 571 -23.88 -0.51 -4.98
N SER A 572 -23.32 0.69 -4.96
CA SER A 572 -23.96 1.90 -5.46
C SER A 572 -23.94 1.92 -6.99
N ALA A 573 -24.97 2.47 -7.63
CA ALA A 573 -25.09 2.65 -9.09
C ALA A 573 -23.90 3.33 -9.79
N SER A 574 -23.02 3.98 -9.01
CA SER A 574 -21.91 4.81 -9.48
C SER A 574 -20.61 4.05 -9.73
N ASP A 575 -20.49 2.80 -9.28
CA ASP A 575 -19.24 2.06 -9.40
C ASP A 575 -19.03 1.59 -10.85
N ALA A 576 -17.80 1.70 -11.35
CA ALA A 576 -17.46 1.22 -12.68
C ALA A 576 -17.63 -0.31 -12.76
N ILE A 577 -18.25 -0.81 -13.82
CA ILE A 577 -18.51 -2.24 -14.03
C ILE A 577 -17.19 -3.03 -13.93
N GLY A 578 -17.19 -4.15 -13.19
CA GLY A 578 -16.01 -5.00 -13.02
C GLY A 578 -14.92 -4.45 -12.09
N SER A 579 -15.02 -3.20 -11.62
CA SER A 579 -14.02 -2.58 -10.71
C SER A 579 -13.86 -3.27 -9.35
N LYS A 580 -14.79 -4.16 -9.01
CA LYS A 580 -14.82 -4.91 -7.76
C LYS A 580 -14.99 -6.42 -7.95
N ALA A 581 -14.69 -6.91 -9.16
CA ALA A 581 -14.49 -8.34 -9.35
C ALA A 581 -13.23 -8.80 -8.60
N VAL A 582 -13.11 -10.08 -8.24
CA VAL A 582 -11.87 -10.60 -7.60
C VAL A 582 -10.69 -10.51 -8.58
N ILE A 583 -10.92 -10.97 -9.81
CA ILE A 583 -9.97 -10.85 -10.93
C ILE A 583 -10.65 -10.10 -12.07
N LYS A 584 -9.91 -9.23 -12.75
CA LYS A 584 -10.36 -8.56 -13.97
C LYS A 584 -9.33 -8.54 -15.09
N GLN A 585 -9.83 -8.42 -16.32
CA GLN A 585 -9.04 -8.14 -17.50
C GLN A 585 -9.78 -7.21 -18.47
N ASP A 586 -9.16 -6.07 -18.77
CA ASP A 586 -9.73 -5.06 -19.67
C ASP A 586 -8.99 -4.92 -21.01
N SER A 587 -7.78 -5.48 -21.12
CA SER A 587 -6.89 -5.30 -22.27
C SER A 587 -6.66 -6.60 -23.04
N LEU A 588 -6.48 -6.47 -24.37
CA LEU A 588 -6.01 -7.55 -25.23
C LEU A 588 -4.54 -7.85 -24.91
N PHE A 589 -4.22 -9.12 -24.70
CA PHE A 589 -2.85 -9.59 -24.48
C PHE A 589 -2.28 -10.22 -25.74
N VAL A 590 -0.99 -10.01 -25.94
CA VAL A 590 -0.23 -10.60 -27.05
C VAL A 590 0.31 -11.96 -26.61
N HIS A 591 0.57 -12.13 -25.32
CA HIS A 591 1.04 -13.37 -24.72
C HIS A 591 -0.11 -14.10 -24.00
N PRO A 592 -0.14 -15.44 -24.03
CA PRO A 592 -1.13 -16.20 -23.29
C PRO A 592 -0.94 -15.98 -21.78
N VAL A 593 -2.05 -15.74 -21.08
CA VAL A 593 -2.10 -15.62 -19.62
C VAL A 593 -2.99 -16.74 -19.07
N LEU A 594 -2.51 -17.40 -18.01
CA LEU A 594 -3.21 -18.47 -17.32
C LEU A 594 -3.55 -18.05 -15.89
N VAL A 595 -4.72 -18.45 -15.42
CA VAL A 595 -5.11 -18.45 -14.01
C VAL A 595 -5.48 -19.88 -13.65
N ASP A 596 -4.73 -20.50 -12.73
CA ASP A 596 -4.87 -21.93 -12.42
C ASP A 596 -4.78 -22.19 -10.91
N GLY A 597 -5.74 -22.94 -10.35
CA GLY A 597 -5.66 -23.44 -8.98
C GLY A 597 -6.01 -22.43 -7.89
N PHE A 598 -6.95 -21.53 -8.18
CA PHE A 598 -7.44 -20.57 -7.19
C PHE A 598 -8.88 -20.85 -6.80
N THR A 599 -9.21 -20.52 -5.54
CA THR A 599 -10.58 -20.28 -5.11
C THR A 599 -10.84 -18.78 -5.13
N LEU A 600 -11.80 -18.33 -5.94
CA LEU A 600 -12.20 -16.93 -6.08
C LEU A 600 -13.53 -16.70 -5.35
N THR A 601 -13.55 -15.77 -4.40
CA THR A 601 -14.73 -15.54 -3.56
C THR A 601 -14.90 -14.09 -3.12
N GLY A 602 -16.11 -13.73 -2.69
CA GLY A 602 -16.40 -12.41 -2.12
C GLY A 602 -16.24 -11.23 -3.09
N GLY A 603 -16.31 -11.47 -4.40
CA GLY A 603 -16.36 -10.41 -5.40
C GLY A 603 -17.74 -9.73 -5.45
N GLU A 604 -17.77 -8.39 -5.45
CA GLU A 604 -19.00 -7.59 -5.50
C GLU A 604 -19.52 -7.41 -6.94
N HIS A 605 -18.65 -7.53 -7.95
CA HIS A 605 -18.98 -7.54 -9.37
C HIS A 605 -18.62 -8.89 -10.02
N GLY A 606 -18.75 -9.96 -9.24
CA GLY A 606 -18.46 -11.34 -9.61
C GLY A 606 -17.03 -11.80 -9.30
N ALA A 607 -16.76 -13.09 -9.49
CA ALA A 607 -15.42 -13.65 -9.27
C ALA A 607 -14.43 -13.18 -10.36
N LEU A 608 -14.88 -13.22 -11.61
CA LEU A 608 -14.06 -12.92 -12.78
C LEU A 608 -14.81 -12.00 -13.74
N PHE A 609 -14.18 -10.87 -14.11
CA PHE A 609 -14.71 -9.94 -15.10
C PHE A 609 -13.75 -9.76 -16.28
N ILE A 610 -14.23 -9.95 -17.50
CA ILE A 610 -13.42 -9.83 -18.73
C ILE A 610 -14.14 -8.94 -19.72
N SER A 611 -13.48 -7.85 -20.14
CA SER A 611 -13.98 -6.95 -21.19
C SER A 611 -13.11 -6.96 -22.47
N GLY A 612 -11.92 -7.57 -22.42
CA GLY A 612 -11.09 -7.88 -23.59
C GLY A 612 -9.98 -8.87 -23.20
N GLY A 613 -9.55 -9.75 -24.11
CA GLY A 613 -8.46 -10.70 -23.82
C GLY A 613 -8.49 -12.05 -24.55
N ASN A 614 -7.44 -12.85 -24.33
CA ASN A 614 -7.24 -14.23 -24.79
C ASN A 614 -6.74 -15.17 -23.66
N THR A 615 -7.21 -14.93 -22.44
CA THR A 615 -6.76 -15.61 -21.22
C THR A 615 -7.52 -16.91 -20.96
N THR A 616 -6.90 -17.85 -20.24
CA THR A 616 -7.56 -19.08 -19.78
C THR A 616 -7.62 -19.12 -18.25
N LEU A 617 -8.82 -19.31 -17.71
CA LEU A 617 -9.07 -19.73 -16.34
C LEU A 617 -9.26 -21.24 -16.32
N ARG A 618 -8.54 -21.95 -15.44
CA ARG A 618 -8.75 -23.39 -15.29
C ARG A 618 -8.53 -23.90 -13.88
N ASN A 619 -8.97 -25.13 -13.62
CA ASN A 619 -8.68 -25.86 -12.37
C ASN A 619 -8.98 -25.01 -11.13
N SER A 620 -10.06 -24.25 -11.14
CA SER A 620 -10.34 -23.21 -10.14
C SER A 620 -11.78 -23.29 -9.64
N ILE A 621 -12.00 -22.82 -8.42
CA ILE A 621 -13.30 -22.78 -7.76
C ILE A 621 -13.78 -21.32 -7.70
N LEU A 622 -14.95 -21.03 -8.24
CA LEU A 622 -15.56 -19.70 -8.21
C LEU A 622 -16.82 -19.82 -7.36
N ARG A 623 -16.76 -19.31 -6.12
CA ARG A 623 -17.84 -19.50 -5.16
C ARG A 623 -18.22 -18.27 -4.37
N GLN A 624 -19.51 -18.15 -4.06
CA GLN A 624 -20.04 -17.11 -3.16
C GLN A 624 -19.72 -15.68 -3.62
N ASN A 625 -19.75 -15.45 -4.92
CA ASN A 625 -19.59 -14.12 -5.50
C ASN A 625 -20.96 -13.51 -5.81
N GLY A 626 -21.01 -12.19 -5.91
CA GLY A 626 -22.21 -11.40 -6.13
C GLY A 626 -22.01 -10.40 -7.27
N SER A 627 -23.05 -10.08 -8.02
CA SER A 627 -23.06 -8.88 -8.86
C SER A 627 -24.47 -8.29 -8.93
N LEU A 628 -24.64 -7.16 -8.23
CA LEU A 628 -25.93 -6.54 -7.95
C LEU A 628 -25.97 -5.11 -8.49
N ALA A 629 -25.78 -4.90 -9.80
CA ALA A 629 -25.84 -3.56 -10.37
C ALA A 629 -27.29 -3.00 -10.30
N SER A 630 -27.41 -1.84 -9.67
CA SER A 630 -28.67 -1.15 -9.35
C SER A 630 -29.50 -0.71 -10.57
N THR A 631 -30.82 -0.90 -10.48
CA THR A 631 -32.01 -0.11 -10.94
C THR A 631 -32.01 0.81 -12.16
N SER A 632 -30.94 1.00 -12.94
CA SER A 632 -31.00 1.91 -14.10
C SER A 632 -31.75 1.28 -15.28
N SER A 633 -32.82 1.97 -15.68
CA SER A 633 -33.72 1.66 -16.78
C SER A 633 -32.97 1.51 -18.12
N TYR A 634 -33.32 0.49 -18.89
CA TYR A 634 -32.79 0.17 -20.22
C TYR A 634 -31.34 -0.40 -20.25
N ILE A 635 -31.27 -1.73 -20.26
CA ILE A 635 -30.35 -2.63 -20.98
C ILE A 635 -29.60 -2.04 -22.20
N ALA A 636 -28.64 -1.16 -21.92
CA ALA A 636 -27.52 -0.90 -22.82
C ALA A 636 -26.16 -0.89 -22.12
N THR A 637 -26.09 -0.97 -20.77
CA THR A 637 -24.80 -0.86 -20.07
C THR A 637 -24.54 -1.86 -18.94
N GLY A 638 -25.52 -2.35 -18.18
CA GLY A 638 -25.28 -3.23 -17.00
C GLY A 638 -25.89 -4.64 -17.10
N ILE A 639 -25.08 -5.65 -17.43
CA ILE A 639 -25.46 -7.07 -17.38
C ILE A 639 -24.30 -7.83 -16.73
N ASP A 640 -24.62 -8.46 -15.61
CA ASP A 640 -23.71 -8.94 -14.58
C ASP A 640 -23.51 -10.46 -14.69
N GLY A 641 -22.40 -11.01 -14.18
CA GLY A 641 -22.18 -12.46 -14.05
C GLY A 641 -21.58 -12.76 -12.68
N GLY A 642 -22.22 -13.64 -11.90
CA GLY A 642 -21.88 -13.82 -10.49
C GLY A 642 -20.56 -14.57 -10.33
N GLY A 643 -20.40 -15.72 -11.00
CA GLY A 643 -19.11 -16.39 -11.07
C GLY A 643 -18.21 -15.73 -12.12
N VAL A 644 -18.61 -15.80 -13.38
CA VAL A 644 -17.84 -15.31 -14.53
C VAL A 644 -18.68 -14.34 -15.35
N ALA A 645 -18.11 -13.19 -15.71
CA ALA A 645 -18.69 -12.25 -16.66
C ALA A 645 -17.72 -12.00 -17.83
N ILE A 646 -18.09 -12.45 -19.03
CA ILE A 646 -17.34 -12.26 -20.28
C ILE A 646 -18.13 -11.30 -21.18
N ARG A 647 -17.55 -10.13 -21.50
CA ARG A 647 -18.19 -9.09 -22.31
C ARG A 647 -17.45 -8.75 -23.61
N GLY A 648 -16.31 -9.38 -23.84
CA GLY A 648 -15.47 -9.20 -25.03
C GLY A 648 -14.22 -10.08 -24.97
N GLY A 649 -13.62 -10.37 -26.12
CA GLY A 649 -12.43 -11.23 -26.24
C GLY A 649 -12.73 -12.73 -26.38
N ALA A 650 -11.68 -13.52 -26.61
CA ALA A 650 -11.71 -14.97 -26.77
C ALA A 650 -11.16 -15.64 -25.49
N PHE A 651 -11.96 -15.63 -24.43
CA PHE A 651 -11.58 -16.19 -23.14
C PHE A 651 -11.97 -17.68 -23.04
N THR A 652 -11.17 -18.48 -22.34
CA THR A 652 -11.52 -19.88 -22.05
C THR A 652 -11.67 -20.10 -20.54
N VAL A 653 -12.81 -20.63 -20.11
CA VAL A 653 -13.01 -21.16 -18.75
C VAL A 653 -13.08 -22.67 -18.85
N THR A 654 -12.21 -23.40 -18.14
CA THR A 654 -12.24 -24.86 -18.23
C THR A 654 -11.86 -25.61 -16.98
N SER A 655 -12.51 -26.76 -16.73
CA SER A 655 -12.17 -27.60 -15.58
C SER A 655 -12.31 -26.82 -14.28
N CYS A 656 -13.44 -26.11 -14.15
CA CYS A 656 -13.74 -25.24 -13.01
C CYS A 656 -15.04 -25.65 -12.34
N LEU A 657 -15.11 -25.43 -11.03
CA LEU A 657 -16.34 -25.45 -10.26
C LEU A 657 -16.84 -24.02 -10.10
N ILE A 658 -18.07 -23.75 -10.52
CA ILE A 658 -18.73 -22.45 -10.43
C ILE A 658 -20.00 -22.64 -9.61
N GLU A 659 -19.96 -22.28 -8.33
CA GLU A 659 -21.05 -22.59 -7.39
C GLU A 659 -21.47 -21.46 -6.47
N GLU A 660 -22.72 -21.48 -6.01
CA GLU A 660 -23.25 -20.53 -5.02
C GLU A 660 -23.06 -19.04 -5.40
N ASN A 661 -22.97 -18.71 -6.69
CA ASN A 661 -22.82 -17.34 -7.15
C ASN A 661 -24.18 -16.70 -7.46
N GLU A 662 -24.27 -15.38 -7.29
CA GLU A 662 -25.50 -14.63 -7.53
C GLU A 662 -25.22 -13.42 -8.41
N ALA A 663 -26.09 -13.20 -9.37
CA ALA A 663 -26.07 -11.97 -10.14
C ALA A 663 -27.47 -11.63 -10.63
N LYS A 664 -27.67 -10.44 -11.17
CA LYS A 664 -28.93 -10.13 -11.87
C LYS A 664 -29.14 -11.05 -13.08
N SER A 665 -28.11 -11.43 -13.81
CA SER A 665 -28.18 -12.42 -14.89
C SER A 665 -26.93 -13.29 -14.83
N GLY A 666 -26.92 -14.48 -15.43
CA GLY A 666 -25.73 -15.32 -15.45
C GLY A 666 -25.17 -15.58 -14.05
N GLY A 667 -26.00 -16.12 -13.15
CA GLY A 667 -25.64 -16.33 -11.75
C GLY A 667 -24.29 -17.04 -11.62
N GLY A 668 -24.11 -18.13 -12.37
CA GLY A 668 -22.81 -18.77 -12.55
C GLY A 668 -21.96 -18.07 -13.61
N VAL A 669 -22.43 -18.06 -14.86
CA VAL A 669 -21.67 -17.56 -16.02
C VAL A 669 -22.53 -16.64 -16.86
N LEU A 670 -21.96 -15.51 -17.27
CA LEU A 670 -22.46 -14.63 -18.31
C LEU A 670 -21.45 -14.56 -19.46
N ILE A 671 -21.92 -14.80 -20.67
CA ILE A 671 -21.25 -14.44 -21.92
C ILE A 671 -22.14 -13.46 -22.67
N ALA A 672 -21.61 -12.27 -22.98
CA ALA A 672 -22.34 -11.18 -23.61
C ALA A 672 -21.58 -10.54 -24.78
N ASN A 673 -22.30 -9.73 -25.56
CA ASN A 673 -21.79 -8.97 -26.71
C ASN A 673 -21.09 -9.84 -27.76
N ASP A 674 -21.60 -11.04 -28.01
CA ASP A 674 -21.11 -11.94 -29.06
C ASP A 674 -19.64 -12.37 -28.87
N ALA A 675 -19.17 -12.37 -27.62
CA ALA A 675 -17.81 -12.76 -27.30
C ALA A 675 -17.56 -14.23 -27.73
N PRO A 676 -16.53 -14.51 -28.57
CA PRO A 676 -16.23 -15.86 -29.07
C PRO A 676 -15.51 -16.72 -28.01
N SER A 677 -16.03 -16.73 -26.80
CA SER A 677 -15.43 -17.39 -25.64
C SER A 677 -15.96 -18.81 -25.46
N VAL A 678 -15.18 -19.64 -24.76
CA VAL A 678 -15.47 -21.07 -24.57
C VAL A 678 -15.50 -21.39 -23.08
N VAL A 679 -16.61 -21.95 -22.61
CA VAL A 679 -16.72 -22.56 -21.27
C VAL A 679 -16.80 -24.05 -21.47
N ARG A 680 -15.89 -24.83 -20.87
CA ARG A 680 -15.90 -26.28 -21.08
C ARG A 680 -15.36 -27.12 -19.94
N ASN A 681 -15.87 -28.34 -19.79
CA ASN A 681 -15.46 -29.24 -18.71
C ASN A 681 -15.72 -28.62 -17.32
N CYS A 682 -16.78 -27.83 -17.18
CA CYS A 682 -17.08 -27.15 -15.93
C CYS A 682 -18.29 -27.76 -15.23
N THR A 683 -18.32 -27.67 -13.92
CA THR A 683 -19.51 -27.89 -13.10
C THR A 683 -20.05 -26.54 -12.69
N ILE A 684 -21.30 -26.24 -13.06
CA ILE A 684 -21.99 -24.97 -12.78
C ILE A 684 -23.21 -25.30 -11.93
N ARG A 685 -23.14 -25.08 -10.62
CA ARG A 685 -24.20 -25.54 -9.71
C ARG A 685 -24.62 -24.55 -8.64
N GLU A 686 -25.85 -24.68 -8.16
CA GLU A 686 -26.36 -23.86 -7.04
C GLU A 686 -26.21 -22.34 -7.26
N ASN A 687 -26.14 -21.86 -8.51
CA ASN A 687 -26.05 -20.44 -8.82
C ASN A 687 -27.44 -19.85 -9.03
N LYS A 688 -27.58 -18.54 -8.76
CA LYS A 688 -28.88 -17.88 -8.77
C LYS A 688 -28.86 -16.56 -9.55
N ALA A 689 -29.81 -16.42 -10.48
CA ALA A 689 -30.11 -15.13 -11.11
C ALA A 689 -31.25 -14.43 -10.34
N LEU A 690 -31.01 -13.20 -9.89
CA LEU A 690 -31.88 -12.48 -8.96
C LEU A 690 -32.92 -11.63 -9.69
N VAL A 691 -34.11 -11.52 -9.09
CA VAL A 691 -35.19 -10.64 -9.54
C VAL A 691 -35.15 -9.35 -8.73
N THR A 692 -35.14 -8.18 -9.39
CA THR A 692 -34.98 -6.86 -8.73
C THR A 692 -36.30 -6.09 -8.61
N ALA A 693 -37.46 -6.76 -8.63
CA ALA A 693 -38.76 -6.10 -8.73
C ALA A 693 -39.14 -5.33 -7.46
N ASN A 694 -38.96 -4.00 -7.49
CA ASN A 694 -39.64 -3.05 -6.59
C ASN A 694 -40.88 -2.40 -7.25
N THR A 695 -41.34 -2.89 -8.40
CA THR A 695 -42.46 -2.31 -9.16
C THR A 695 -43.45 -3.40 -9.63
N PRO A 696 -44.77 -3.23 -9.43
CA PRO A 696 -45.78 -4.15 -9.98
C PRO A 696 -45.72 -4.15 -11.51
N TYR A 697 -45.53 -5.32 -12.14
CA TYR A 697 -45.43 -5.45 -13.60
C TYR A 697 -46.43 -6.49 -14.14
N ASN A 698 -46.90 -6.29 -15.38
CA ASN A 698 -47.86 -7.17 -16.05
C ASN A 698 -47.12 -8.21 -16.92
N PHE A 699 -47.31 -9.49 -16.65
CA PHE A 699 -46.51 -10.62 -17.17
C PHE A 699 -46.91 -11.10 -18.57
N THR A 700 -46.99 -10.21 -19.55
CA THR A 700 -47.51 -10.60 -20.88
C THR A 700 -46.43 -11.04 -21.88
N SER A 701 -45.12 -10.96 -21.56
CA SER A 701 -44.02 -11.51 -22.39
C SER A 701 -42.67 -11.56 -21.63
N ILE A 702 -41.76 -12.48 -22.02
CA ILE A 702 -40.36 -12.60 -21.52
C ILE A 702 -39.52 -11.34 -21.83
N GLY A 703 -39.99 -10.48 -22.75
CA GLY A 703 -39.26 -9.38 -23.36
C GLY A 703 -39.05 -8.10 -22.54
N ASN A 704 -39.20 -8.08 -21.20
CA ASN A 704 -38.73 -6.93 -20.41
C ASN A 704 -37.55 -7.25 -19.45
N PRO A 705 -36.31 -7.00 -19.91
CA PRO A 705 -35.04 -7.21 -19.20
C PRO A 705 -34.77 -6.39 -17.96
N THR A 706 -35.57 -5.37 -17.73
CA THR A 706 -35.23 -4.38 -16.70
C THR A 706 -35.54 -4.88 -15.29
N VAL A 707 -36.39 -5.90 -15.14
CA VAL A 707 -36.99 -6.32 -13.87
C VAL A 707 -36.61 -7.76 -13.42
N PHE A 708 -36.31 -8.66 -14.36
CA PHE A 708 -36.11 -10.10 -14.10
C PHE A 708 -34.67 -10.57 -14.26
N GLY A 709 -34.32 -11.64 -13.55
CA GLY A 709 -33.01 -12.28 -13.67
C GLY A 709 -33.02 -13.56 -14.48
N TRP A 710 -32.03 -13.74 -15.35
CA TRP A 710 -32.01 -14.84 -16.32
C TRP A 710 -30.70 -15.61 -16.31
N GLY A 711 -30.78 -16.90 -16.65
CA GLY A 711 -29.60 -17.75 -16.75
C GLY A 711 -29.01 -17.98 -15.37
N GLY A 712 -29.67 -18.80 -14.56
CA GLY A 712 -29.22 -19.09 -13.18
C GLY A 712 -27.82 -19.69 -13.21
N GLY A 713 -27.64 -20.74 -14.01
CA GLY A 713 -26.34 -21.31 -14.32
C GLY A 713 -25.62 -20.47 -15.37
N VAL A 714 -26.20 -20.34 -16.56
CA VAL A 714 -25.57 -19.68 -17.71
C VAL A 714 -26.52 -18.71 -18.39
N PHE A 715 -26.07 -17.47 -18.57
CA PHE A 715 -26.62 -16.51 -19.51
C PHE A 715 -25.69 -16.43 -20.73
N ASN A 716 -26.19 -16.73 -21.91
CA ASN A 716 -25.38 -16.77 -23.13
C ASN A 716 -25.96 -15.88 -24.24
N GLN A 717 -25.10 -15.03 -24.77
CA GLN A 717 -25.31 -14.19 -25.95
C GLN A 717 -24.03 -14.24 -26.80
N GLY A 718 -23.78 -15.42 -27.38
CA GLY A 718 -22.60 -15.76 -28.17
C GLY A 718 -21.59 -16.68 -27.45
N GLY A 719 -20.68 -17.27 -28.23
CA GLY A 719 -19.67 -18.22 -27.73
C GLY A 719 -20.18 -19.65 -27.61
N SER A 720 -19.46 -20.49 -26.87
CA SER A 720 -19.84 -21.91 -26.69
C SER A 720 -19.68 -22.41 -25.25
N VAL A 721 -20.60 -23.28 -24.84
CA VAL A 721 -20.57 -23.99 -23.57
C VAL A 721 -20.61 -25.49 -23.86
N ASN A 722 -19.53 -26.19 -23.57
CA ASN A 722 -19.34 -27.57 -24.03
C ASN A 722 -18.93 -28.49 -22.89
N ASN A 723 -19.46 -29.70 -22.84
CA ASN A 723 -19.00 -30.69 -21.87
C ASN A 723 -19.14 -30.18 -20.43
N CYS A 724 -20.29 -29.62 -20.06
CA CYS A 724 -20.53 -29.06 -18.72
C CYS A 724 -21.65 -29.81 -18.00
N LEU A 725 -21.53 -29.92 -16.68
CA LEU A 725 -22.65 -30.24 -15.79
C LEU A 725 -23.25 -28.93 -15.29
N ILE A 726 -24.54 -28.71 -15.50
CA ILE A 726 -25.28 -27.51 -15.11
C ILE A 726 -26.45 -27.95 -14.24
N GLU A 727 -26.31 -27.83 -12.92
CA GLU A 727 -27.27 -28.42 -11.98
C GLU A 727 -27.73 -27.50 -10.83
N GLU A 728 -28.95 -27.69 -10.35
CA GLU A 728 -29.46 -27.00 -9.15
C GLU A 728 -29.39 -25.45 -9.22
N ASN A 729 -29.37 -24.88 -10.42
CA ASN A 729 -29.34 -23.44 -10.61
C ASN A 729 -30.76 -22.86 -10.67
N THR A 730 -30.91 -21.60 -10.26
CA THR A 730 -32.23 -20.97 -10.06
C THR A 730 -32.31 -19.62 -10.78
N SER A 731 -33.39 -19.35 -11.53
CA SER A 731 -33.61 -18.02 -12.17
C SER A 731 -35.09 -17.73 -12.43
N PHE A 732 -35.40 -16.57 -13.01
CA PHE A 732 -36.75 -16.33 -13.56
C PHE A 732 -36.96 -17.05 -14.89
N ALA A 733 -35.98 -17.00 -15.79
CA ALA A 733 -36.01 -17.76 -17.03
C ALA A 733 -34.64 -18.37 -17.34
N GLY A 734 -34.63 -19.64 -17.73
CA GLY A 734 -33.39 -20.37 -17.99
C GLY A 734 -32.66 -20.71 -16.68
N GLY A 735 -33.25 -21.58 -15.87
CA GLY A 735 -32.66 -22.01 -14.59
C GLY A 735 -31.24 -22.51 -14.79
N GLY A 736 -31.09 -23.48 -15.69
CA GLY A 736 -29.80 -23.92 -16.19
C GLY A 736 -29.24 -22.91 -17.18
N ILE A 737 -29.91 -22.72 -18.31
CA ILE A 737 -29.41 -21.93 -19.44
C ILE A 737 -30.46 -20.95 -19.94
N PHE A 738 -30.05 -19.69 -20.10
CA PHE A 738 -30.79 -18.69 -20.85
C PHE A 738 -29.99 -18.26 -22.09
N ILE A 739 -30.63 -18.32 -23.25
CA ILE A 739 -30.03 -17.98 -24.54
C ILE A 739 -30.70 -16.71 -25.09
N ARG A 740 -29.88 -15.72 -25.44
CA ARG A 740 -30.28 -14.48 -26.12
C ARG A 740 -29.46 -14.31 -27.39
N ASP A 741 -30.09 -14.05 -28.53
CA ASP A 741 -29.54 -13.67 -29.85
C ASP A 741 -28.03 -13.92 -30.13
N ASN A 742 -27.76 -14.52 -31.30
CA ASN A 742 -26.45 -14.75 -31.95
C ASN A 742 -25.71 -16.05 -31.56
N GLU A 743 -25.43 -16.87 -32.60
CA GLU A 743 -24.59 -18.08 -32.73
C GLU A 743 -24.10 -18.81 -31.44
N SER A 744 -24.99 -18.96 -30.47
CA SER A 744 -24.72 -19.62 -29.19
C SER A 744 -24.71 -21.13 -29.40
N LYS A 745 -23.65 -21.81 -28.92
CA LYS A 745 -23.45 -23.25 -29.13
C LYS A 745 -23.32 -23.99 -27.80
N PHE A 746 -24.22 -24.94 -27.58
CA PHE A 746 -24.20 -25.81 -26.40
C PHE A 746 -24.04 -27.26 -26.82
N ASN A 747 -22.98 -27.92 -26.37
CA ASN A 747 -22.64 -29.28 -26.79
C ASN A 747 -22.33 -30.19 -25.62
N ASN A 748 -22.78 -31.45 -25.65
CA ASN A 748 -22.42 -32.46 -24.66
C ASN A 748 -22.66 -31.94 -23.24
N CYS A 749 -23.78 -31.28 -22.98
CA CYS A 749 -24.07 -30.74 -21.65
C CYS A 749 -25.11 -31.61 -20.93
N ILE A 750 -24.94 -31.73 -19.63
CA ILE A 750 -25.93 -32.34 -18.73
C ILE A 750 -26.55 -31.20 -17.93
N ILE A 751 -27.84 -30.94 -18.14
CA ILE A 751 -28.58 -29.79 -17.61
C ILE A 751 -29.72 -30.33 -16.76
N VAL A 752 -29.53 -30.33 -15.44
CA VAL A 752 -30.37 -31.14 -14.56
C VAL A 752 -30.79 -30.44 -13.28
N LYS A 753 -31.97 -30.75 -12.74
CA LYS A 753 -32.42 -30.23 -11.43
C LYS A 753 -32.44 -28.70 -11.30
N ASN A 754 -32.48 -27.98 -12.42
CA ASN A 754 -32.53 -26.52 -12.39
C ASN A 754 -33.97 -26.04 -12.21
N ASN A 755 -34.13 -24.86 -11.64
CA ASN A 755 -35.42 -24.26 -11.32
C ASN A 755 -35.59 -22.90 -12.03
N ALA A 756 -36.73 -22.68 -12.69
CA ALA A 756 -37.08 -21.36 -13.20
C ALA A 756 -38.59 -21.16 -13.29
N VAL A 757 -39.06 -19.96 -13.62
CA VAL A 757 -40.47 -19.75 -13.98
C VAL A 757 -40.71 -20.16 -15.43
N TYR A 758 -39.76 -19.86 -16.33
CA TYR A 758 -39.83 -20.21 -17.74
C TYR A 758 -38.59 -20.99 -18.18
N GLY A 759 -38.76 -22.18 -18.75
CA GLY A 759 -37.65 -22.93 -19.34
C GLY A 759 -36.60 -23.29 -18.29
N ALA A 760 -36.94 -24.14 -17.31
CA ALA A 760 -36.07 -24.38 -16.17
C ALA A 760 -34.73 -25.03 -16.56
N GLY A 761 -34.72 -25.95 -17.52
CA GLY A 761 -33.50 -26.40 -18.18
C GLY A 761 -32.94 -25.33 -19.11
N VAL A 762 -33.67 -25.05 -20.21
CA VAL A 762 -33.27 -24.08 -21.23
C VAL A 762 -34.41 -23.12 -21.56
N SER A 763 -34.12 -21.83 -21.60
CA SER A 763 -35.05 -20.79 -22.07
C SER A 763 -34.42 -19.96 -23.20
N TYR A 764 -35.23 -19.66 -24.21
CA TYR A 764 -34.83 -18.87 -25.37
C TYR A 764 -35.69 -17.60 -25.54
N ASP A 765 -35.03 -16.45 -25.75
CA ASP A 765 -35.67 -15.15 -25.98
C ASP A 765 -34.88 -14.30 -26.99
N PRO A 766 -35.39 -14.08 -28.21
CA PRO A 766 -34.79 -13.17 -29.18
C PRO A 766 -35.30 -11.74 -28.96
N ARG A 767 -34.38 -10.77 -28.91
CA ARG A 767 -34.72 -9.34 -28.77
C ARG A 767 -35.15 -8.71 -30.08
N THR A 768 -34.90 -9.36 -31.21
CA THR A 768 -35.18 -8.80 -32.54
C THR A 768 -35.96 -9.81 -33.37
N ASP A 769 -36.84 -9.30 -34.21
CA ASP A 769 -37.51 -9.96 -35.33
C ASP A 769 -36.55 -10.57 -36.39
N ASN A 770 -35.24 -10.62 -36.11
CA ASN A 770 -34.23 -11.26 -36.95
C ASN A 770 -34.28 -12.78 -36.79
N ALA A 771 -35.07 -13.40 -37.65
CA ALA A 771 -35.13 -14.82 -37.92
C ALA A 771 -33.83 -15.43 -38.54
N SER A 772 -32.65 -14.90 -38.24
CA SER A 772 -31.37 -15.32 -38.86
C SER A 772 -30.32 -15.87 -37.90
N THR A 773 -30.64 -16.04 -36.61
CA THR A 773 -29.67 -16.48 -35.59
C THR A 773 -29.57 -18.02 -35.50
N ASN A 774 -28.35 -18.56 -35.67
CA ASN A 774 -28.05 -20.00 -35.71
C ASN A 774 -27.68 -20.55 -34.31
N ASN A 775 -28.55 -20.37 -33.32
CA ASN A 775 -28.35 -20.90 -31.97
C ASN A 775 -28.61 -22.42 -31.95
N LYS A 776 -27.68 -23.20 -31.40
CA LYS A 776 -27.75 -24.68 -31.43
C LYS A 776 -27.49 -25.28 -30.05
N VAL A 777 -28.39 -26.16 -29.62
CA VAL A 777 -28.19 -27.07 -28.47
C VAL A 777 -28.10 -28.48 -29.04
N PHE A 778 -27.02 -29.20 -28.73
CA PHE A 778 -26.76 -30.51 -29.32
C PHE A 778 -26.15 -31.47 -28.33
N ASN A 779 -26.51 -32.75 -28.48
CA ASN A 779 -25.92 -33.84 -27.70
C ASN A 779 -26.09 -33.65 -26.18
N CYS A 780 -27.25 -33.19 -25.72
CA CYS A 780 -27.44 -32.86 -24.31
C CYS A 780 -28.34 -33.87 -23.59
N LEU A 781 -28.27 -33.88 -22.26
CA LEU A 781 -29.28 -34.45 -21.37
C LEU A 781 -29.93 -33.31 -20.61
N ILE A 782 -31.24 -33.16 -20.73
CA ILE A 782 -32.04 -32.17 -20.00
C ILE A 782 -33.03 -32.95 -19.13
N ALA A 783 -32.74 -33.05 -17.83
CA ALA A 783 -33.50 -33.94 -16.94
C ALA A 783 -33.81 -33.36 -15.57
N GLU A 784 -34.96 -33.73 -15.00
CA GLU A 784 -35.38 -33.31 -13.65
C GLU A 784 -35.44 -31.79 -13.41
N ASN A 785 -35.48 -30.97 -14.47
CA ASN A 785 -35.61 -29.52 -14.31
C ASN A 785 -37.08 -29.17 -14.01
N GLN A 786 -37.29 -28.18 -13.16
CA GLN A 786 -38.63 -27.83 -12.69
C GLN A 786 -38.98 -26.37 -12.95
N ALA A 787 -40.02 -26.15 -13.75
CA ALA A 787 -40.63 -24.84 -13.86
C ALA A 787 -41.58 -24.63 -12.67
N LEU A 788 -41.31 -23.60 -11.86
CA LEU A 788 -42.03 -23.28 -10.63
C LEU A 788 -42.79 -21.97 -10.78
N GLY A 789 -43.94 -21.86 -10.14
CA GLY A 789 -44.68 -20.61 -10.03
C GLY A 789 -43.84 -19.53 -9.35
N VAL A 790 -44.12 -18.27 -9.68
CA VAL A 790 -43.35 -17.11 -9.19
C VAL A 790 -43.31 -17.03 -7.65
N THR A 791 -44.32 -17.56 -6.96
CA THR A 791 -44.40 -17.64 -5.50
C THR A 791 -43.34 -18.54 -4.84
N ALA A 792 -42.70 -19.42 -5.60
CA ALA A 792 -41.64 -20.30 -5.09
C ALA A 792 -40.29 -19.59 -4.89
N PHE A 793 -40.14 -18.34 -5.34
CA PHE A 793 -38.87 -17.59 -5.31
C PHE A 793 -38.88 -16.50 -4.21
N GLU A 794 -37.95 -16.58 -3.26
CA GLU A 794 -37.89 -15.74 -2.04
C GLU A 794 -37.75 -14.22 -2.29
N ASP A 795 -37.23 -13.81 -3.45
CA ASP A 795 -36.97 -12.40 -3.78
C ASP A 795 -38.14 -11.70 -4.51
N TYR A 796 -39.29 -12.35 -4.65
CA TYR A 796 -40.42 -11.85 -5.43
C TYR A 796 -41.50 -11.16 -4.56
N LEU A 797 -41.90 -9.93 -4.93
CA LEU A 797 -43.02 -9.23 -4.27
C LEU A 797 -44.37 -9.84 -4.68
N LYS A 798 -45.14 -10.28 -3.69
CA LYS A 798 -46.44 -10.98 -3.78
C LYS A 798 -47.64 -10.13 -4.28
N ASP A 799 -47.40 -9.02 -4.97
CA ASP A 799 -48.42 -7.98 -5.23
C ASP A 799 -48.87 -7.88 -6.71
N ALA A 800 -48.58 -8.89 -7.54
CA ALA A 800 -49.03 -8.91 -8.94
C ALA A 800 -50.42 -9.58 -9.09
N ALA A 801 -51.32 -8.96 -9.84
CA ALA A 801 -52.71 -9.39 -10.02
C ALA A 801 -52.88 -10.71 -10.82
N THR A 802 -51.80 -11.25 -11.40
CA THR A 802 -51.74 -12.57 -12.07
C THR A 802 -50.33 -13.13 -11.85
N GLU A 803 -50.18 -14.14 -10.99
CA GLU A 803 -48.92 -14.89 -10.89
C GLU A 803 -48.84 -15.88 -12.05
N PRO A 804 -47.83 -15.80 -12.93
CA PRO A 804 -47.66 -16.81 -13.96
C PRO A 804 -47.28 -18.14 -13.31
N ASN A 805 -47.99 -19.19 -13.68
CA ASN A 805 -47.59 -20.56 -13.38
C ASN A 805 -46.25 -20.84 -14.10
N GLY A 806 -45.39 -21.62 -13.46
CA GLY A 806 -44.16 -22.08 -14.10
C GLY A 806 -44.47 -22.93 -15.34
N ILE A 807 -43.81 -22.65 -16.46
CA ILE A 807 -44.01 -23.35 -17.73
C ILE A 807 -42.67 -23.75 -18.40
N GLY A 808 -42.66 -24.90 -19.05
CA GLY A 808 -41.50 -25.48 -19.75
C GLY A 808 -40.41 -25.95 -18.78
N GLY A 809 -40.63 -27.09 -18.11
CA GLY A 809 -39.63 -27.68 -17.22
C GLY A 809 -38.29 -27.94 -17.91
N GLY A 810 -38.33 -28.63 -19.06
CA GLY A 810 -37.15 -28.91 -19.87
C GLY A 810 -36.74 -27.68 -20.70
N VAL A 811 -37.58 -27.30 -21.65
CA VAL A 811 -37.32 -26.18 -22.57
C VAL A 811 -38.53 -25.29 -22.76
N TYR A 812 -38.29 -23.97 -22.82
CA TYR A 812 -39.26 -22.98 -23.27
C TYR A 812 -38.75 -22.21 -24.50
N LEU A 813 -39.42 -22.37 -25.65
CA LEU A 813 -39.06 -21.75 -26.94
C LEU A 813 -40.12 -20.72 -27.38
N THR A 814 -39.67 -19.62 -27.98
CA THR A 814 -40.55 -18.49 -28.33
C THR A 814 -40.66 -18.20 -29.84
N PHE A 815 -39.78 -18.72 -30.71
CA PHE A 815 -39.75 -18.40 -32.17
C PHE A 815 -39.32 -19.59 -33.07
N GLU A 816 -39.41 -19.45 -34.41
CA GLU A 816 -39.33 -20.57 -35.39
C GLU A 816 -37.91 -21.00 -35.83
N THR A 817 -36.84 -20.29 -35.46
CA THR A 817 -35.48 -20.49 -36.02
C THR A 817 -34.51 -21.25 -35.12
N GLN A 818 -35.01 -21.82 -34.02
CA GLN A 818 -34.18 -22.53 -33.04
C GLN A 818 -34.18 -24.03 -33.32
N ALA A 819 -33.02 -24.67 -33.17
CA ALA A 819 -32.90 -26.10 -33.40
C ALA A 819 -32.12 -26.78 -32.27
N ILE A 820 -32.79 -27.74 -31.63
CA ILE A 820 -32.21 -28.66 -30.65
C ILE A 820 -32.00 -30.00 -31.34
N TYR A 821 -30.78 -30.49 -31.28
CA TYR A 821 -30.37 -31.73 -31.94
C TYR A 821 -29.97 -32.79 -30.91
N ASN A 822 -30.26 -34.05 -31.20
CA ASN A 822 -29.60 -35.18 -30.55
C ASN A 822 -29.65 -35.13 -29.02
N THR A 823 -30.78 -34.71 -28.44
CA THR A 823 -30.91 -34.38 -27.01
C THR A 823 -31.96 -35.26 -26.33
N ILE A 824 -31.69 -35.66 -25.09
CA ILE A 824 -32.61 -36.43 -24.24
C ILE A 824 -33.33 -35.47 -23.29
N PHE A 825 -34.65 -35.59 -23.23
CA PHE A 825 -35.52 -34.96 -22.25
C PHE A 825 -36.15 -36.03 -21.37
N THR A 826 -36.04 -35.90 -20.04
CA THR A 826 -36.68 -36.85 -19.13
C THR A 826 -36.95 -36.29 -17.75
N GLY A 827 -38.14 -36.56 -17.20
CA GLY A 827 -38.49 -36.23 -15.81
C GLY A 827 -38.56 -34.73 -15.51
N ASN A 828 -38.54 -33.85 -16.52
CA ASN A 828 -38.70 -32.42 -16.34
C ASN A 828 -40.16 -32.09 -16.01
N LYS A 829 -40.41 -31.09 -15.17
CA LYS A 829 -41.77 -30.80 -14.66
C LYS A 829 -42.15 -29.34 -14.78
N GLU A 830 -43.43 -29.07 -14.95
CA GLU A 830 -44.01 -27.74 -14.73
C GLU A 830 -44.62 -27.62 -13.32
N ASP A 831 -45.22 -26.47 -13.00
CA ASP A 831 -45.56 -26.07 -11.62
C ASP A 831 -46.60 -26.99 -10.94
N ASN A 832 -47.45 -27.64 -11.74
CA ASN A 832 -48.41 -28.66 -11.30
C ASN A 832 -47.77 -30.05 -11.04
N ASN A 833 -46.44 -30.20 -11.21
CA ASN A 833 -45.68 -31.45 -11.23
C ASN A 833 -45.95 -32.40 -12.41
N ASP A 834 -46.69 -31.96 -13.42
CA ASP A 834 -46.84 -32.71 -14.67
C ASP A 834 -45.52 -32.65 -15.46
N VAL A 835 -45.23 -33.73 -16.18
CA VAL A 835 -44.01 -33.78 -16.99
C VAL A 835 -44.11 -32.71 -18.09
N SER A 836 -43.10 -31.87 -18.25
CA SER A 836 -43.11 -30.72 -19.15
C SER A 836 -41.73 -30.58 -19.79
N ASP A 837 -41.46 -31.46 -20.75
CA ASP A 837 -40.18 -31.49 -21.46
C ASP A 837 -40.05 -30.31 -22.43
N THR A 838 -41.12 -29.99 -23.17
CA THR A 838 -41.12 -28.95 -24.20
C THR A 838 -42.41 -28.12 -24.17
N GLN A 839 -42.27 -26.79 -24.24
CA GLN A 839 -43.39 -25.87 -24.30
C GLN A 839 -43.05 -24.63 -25.14
N GLY A 840 -43.93 -24.28 -26.09
CA GLY A 840 -43.68 -23.27 -27.13
C GLY A 840 -44.21 -23.76 -28.49
N GLY A 841 -45.04 -22.97 -29.15
CA GLY A 841 -46.00 -23.43 -30.16
C GLY A 841 -45.48 -23.81 -31.56
N PHE A 842 -44.33 -24.48 -31.73
CA PHE A 842 -43.79 -24.77 -33.07
C PHE A 842 -43.19 -26.19 -33.24
N PRO A 843 -43.80 -27.06 -34.08
CA PRO A 843 -43.44 -28.48 -34.27
C PRO A 843 -42.28 -28.71 -35.27
N ASN A 844 -41.18 -27.94 -35.17
CA ASN A 844 -40.02 -28.13 -36.08
C ASN A 844 -38.66 -27.81 -35.43
N ALA A 845 -38.62 -27.56 -34.12
CA ALA A 845 -37.40 -27.14 -33.41
C ALA A 845 -36.58 -28.32 -32.86
N LEU A 846 -37.15 -29.54 -32.83
CA LEU A 846 -36.51 -30.72 -32.25
C LEU A 846 -36.12 -31.69 -33.36
N HIS A 847 -34.85 -32.10 -33.36
CA HIS A 847 -34.32 -33.00 -34.36
C HIS A 847 -33.54 -34.14 -33.68
N TYR A 848 -33.93 -35.39 -33.94
CA TYR A 848 -33.28 -36.58 -33.38
C TYR A 848 -33.26 -36.54 -31.84
N CYS A 849 -34.36 -36.12 -31.23
CA CYS A 849 -34.48 -36.01 -29.76
C CYS A 849 -35.31 -37.16 -29.18
N ILE A 850 -35.14 -37.42 -27.89
CA ILE A 850 -35.98 -38.35 -27.12
C ILE A 850 -36.68 -37.57 -26.00
N SER A 851 -37.98 -37.80 -25.80
CA SER A 851 -38.75 -37.21 -24.70
C SER A 851 -39.67 -38.25 -24.07
N ASP A 852 -39.83 -38.19 -22.74
CA ASP A 852 -40.74 -39.04 -21.97
C ASP A 852 -42.12 -38.41 -21.74
N ASN A 853 -42.32 -37.14 -22.11
CA ASN A 853 -43.64 -36.53 -22.28
C ASN A 853 -43.66 -35.34 -23.28
N PRO A 854 -43.86 -35.59 -24.58
CA PRO A 854 -44.17 -34.53 -25.51
C PRO A 854 -45.63 -34.10 -25.36
N ASN A 855 -45.85 -32.79 -25.25
CA ASN A 855 -47.18 -32.20 -25.32
C ASN A 855 -47.87 -32.71 -26.61
N THR A 856 -49.07 -33.29 -26.48
CA THR A 856 -49.70 -34.21 -27.45
C THR A 856 -50.11 -33.60 -28.81
N ASP A 857 -49.75 -32.35 -29.05
CA ASP A 857 -50.16 -31.57 -30.23
C ASP A 857 -49.01 -31.37 -31.26
N GLN A 858 -47.82 -31.95 -31.04
CA GLN A 858 -46.67 -31.83 -31.95
C GLN A 858 -46.26 -33.19 -32.55
N GLU A 859 -46.64 -33.44 -33.80
CA GLU A 859 -46.16 -34.56 -34.61
C GLU A 859 -44.83 -34.18 -35.30
N ASP A 860 -43.72 -34.21 -34.56
CA ASP A 860 -42.38 -34.01 -35.14
C ASP A 860 -41.84 -35.36 -35.66
N GLU A 861 -41.59 -35.48 -36.98
CA GLU A 861 -41.06 -36.71 -37.62
C GLU A 861 -39.71 -37.20 -37.06
N PHE A 862 -39.03 -36.36 -36.27
CA PHE A 862 -37.68 -36.60 -35.75
C PHE A 862 -37.61 -36.69 -34.22
N LEU A 863 -38.75 -36.87 -33.54
CA LEU A 863 -38.84 -37.11 -32.10
C LEU A 863 -39.15 -38.59 -31.80
N ILE A 864 -38.30 -39.26 -31.02
CA ILE A 864 -38.55 -40.62 -30.55
C ILE A 864 -39.28 -40.56 -29.20
N GLN A 865 -40.55 -40.98 -29.19
CA GLN A 865 -41.36 -41.06 -27.99
C GLN A 865 -41.11 -42.38 -27.26
N THR A 866 -40.84 -42.34 -25.96
CA THR A 866 -40.66 -43.57 -25.18
C THR A 866 -41.99 -44.09 -24.63
N THR A 867 -42.38 -45.32 -24.99
CA THR A 867 -43.53 -46.01 -24.36
C THR A 867 -43.24 -46.55 -22.95
N ALA A 868 -42.00 -46.39 -22.46
CA ALA A 868 -41.46 -47.05 -21.27
C ALA A 868 -41.54 -46.22 -19.97
N GLY A 869 -42.04 -44.98 -20.01
CA GLY A 869 -41.94 -44.04 -18.88
C GLY A 869 -40.54 -43.40 -18.78
N GLN A 870 -40.29 -42.69 -17.68
CA GLN A 870 -39.06 -41.91 -17.43
C GLN A 870 -37.78 -42.72 -17.69
N ILE A 871 -36.82 -42.12 -18.40
CA ILE A 871 -35.50 -42.72 -18.67
C ILE A 871 -34.70 -42.76 -17.37
N THR A 872 -34.10 -43.92 -17.06
CA THR A 872 -33.30 -44.12 -15.85
C THR A 872 -31.80 -43.87 -16.09
N TYR A 873 -31.13 -43.35 -15.07
CA TYR A 873 -29.70 -43.06 -15.06
C TYR A 873 -29.08 -43.32 -13.68
N ASP A 874 -27.75 -43.47 -13.63
CA ASP A 874 -26.99 -43.57 -12.39
C ASP A 874 -26.69 -42.18 -11.77
N ALA A 875 -25.94 -42.16 -10.66
CA ALA A 875 -25.58 -40.92 -9.96
C ALA A 875 -24.66 -39.97 -10.75
N ASN A 876 -24.02 -40.45 -11.83
CA ASN A 876 -23.21 -39.65 -12.74
C ASN A 876 -23.98 -39.33 -14.04
N TRP A 877 -25.29 -39.56 -14.04
CA TRP A 877 -26.18 -39.36 -15.18
C TRP A 877 -25.92 -40.27 -16.38
N ASN A 878 -25.14 -41.35 -16.21
CA ASN A 878 -25.02 -42.37 -17.24
C ASN A 878 -26.37 -43.08 -17.37
N ILE A 879 -26.91 -43.18 -18.58
CA ILE A 879 -28.20 -43.83 -18.81
C ILE A 879 -28.10 -45.33 -18.52
N THR A 880 -29.00 -45.84 -17.68
CA THR A 880 -29.06 -47.25 -17.25
C THR A 880 -30.27 -48.00 -17.80
N SER A 881 -31.13 -47.32 -18.57
CA SER A 881 -32.34 -47.93 -19.14
C SER A 881 -31.99 -49.14 -20.02
N ALA A 882 -32.56 -50.29 -19.68
CA ALA A 882 -32.44 -51.49 -20.52
C ALA A 882 -33.10 -51.25 -21.88
N ASN A 883 -32.36 -51.48 -22.97
CA ASN A 883 -32.80 -51.20 -24.36
C ASN A 883 -33.11 -49.71 -24.61
N PHE A 884 -32.21 -48.81 -24.23
CA PHE A 884 -32.33 -47.39 -24.54
C PHE A 884 -32.53 -47.16 -26.05
N PRO A 885 -33.63 -46.52 -26.49
CA PRO A 885 -33.97 -46.38 -27.91
C PRO A 885 -33.08 -45.37 -28.65
N GLY A 886 -32.24 -44.61 -27.93
CA GLY A 886 -31.33 -43.63 -28.52
C GLY A 886 -30.01 -44.21 -29.02
N VAL A 887 -29.75 -45.50 -28.82
CA VAL A 887 -28.56 -46.18 -29.35
C VAL A 887 -28.66 -46.25 -30.88
N ASP A 888 -27.59 -45.82 -31.57
CA ASP A 888 -27.45 -45.71 -33.02
C ASP A 888 -28.62 -44.98 -33.70
N ALA A 889 -29.23 -44.01 -33.01
CA ALA A 889 -30.46 -43.35 -33.44
C ALA A 889 -30.30 -41.86 -33.78
N GLY A 890 -29.13 -41.29 -33.56
CA GLY A 890 -28.85 -39.86 -33.75
C GLY A 890 -28.57 -39.45 -35.20
N PHE A 891 -28.36 -38.14 -35.38
CA PHE A 891 -28.14 -37.50 -36.68
C PHE A 891 -26.75 -37.81 -37.29
N GLN A 892 -26.65 -37.97 -38.63
CA GLN A 892 -25.41 -38.37 -39.31
C GLN A 892 -25.18 -37.75 -40.73
N GLY A 893 -25.67 -36.53 -41.01
CA GLY A 893 -25.57 -35.90 -42.35
C GLY A 893 -24.48 -34.83 -42.54
N GLU A 894 -24.07 -34.57 -43.80
CA GLU A 894 -23.18 -33.46 -44.25
C GLU A 894 -23.97 -32.32 -44.95
N GLU A 895 -24.46 -31.27 -44.25
CA GLU A 895 -24.67 -29.87 -44.72
C GLU A 895 -25.48 -28.99 -43.72
N PRO A 896 -25.33 -27.64 -43.70
CA PRO A 896 -24.09 -26.88 -43.66
C PRO A 896 -23.83 -26.34 -42.24
N GLU A 897 -22.56 -26.40 -41.83
CA GLU A 897 -21.99 -25.94 -40.55
C GLU A 897 -22.36 -26.75 -39.28
N PRO A 898 -21.91 -28.01 -39.15
CA PRO A 898 -21.42 -28.48 -37.88
C PRO A 898 -19.99 -27.95 -37.73
N SER A 899 -19.78 -26.93 -36.90
CA SER A 899 -18.48 -26.79 -36.25
C SER A 899 -18.35 -27.95 -35.26
N ASN A 900 -18.11 -29.15 -35.81
CA ASN A 900 -17.98 -30.47 -35.23
C ASN A 900 -19.00 -30.83 -34.12
N PRO A 901 -19.86 -31.87 -34.24
CA PRO A 901 -20.04 -32.72 -33.07
C PRO A 901 -18.61 -33.04 -32.63
N THR A 902 -18.26 -32.68 -31.39
CA THR A 902 -16.91 -32.93 -30.87
C THR A 902 -16.53 -34.35 -31.25
N SER A 903 -15.28 -34.56 -31.66
CA SER A 903 -14.80 -35.92 -31.99
C SER A 903 -15.00 -36.91 -30.84
N ALA A 904 -15.34 -36.39 -29.65
CA ALA A 904 -15.68 -37.15 -28.48
C ALA A 904 -17.05 -36.82 -27.85
N ASP A 905 -17.61 -37.78 -27.10
CA ASP A 905 -18.77 -37.67 -26.22
C ASP A 905 -18.43 -36.99 -24.87
N TYR A 906 -19.35 -37.01 -23.92
CA TYR A 906 -19.19 -36.39 -22.59
C TYR A 906 -18.05 -37.00 -21.75
N LEU A 907 -17.77 -38.29 -21.96
CA LEU A 907 -16.72 -39.04 -21.28
C LEU A 907 -15.39 -39.03 -22.04
N GLY A 908 -15.33 -38.33 -23.19
CA GLY A 908 -14.14 -38.28 -24.02
C GLY A 908 -13.97 -39.48 -24.98
N ASN A 909 -14.96 -40.36 -25.10
CA ASN A 909 -14.95 -41.47 -26.05
C ASN A 909 -15.25 -40.97 -27.47
N GLU A 910 -14.81 -41.68 -28.51
CA GLU A 910 -15.16 -41.31 -29.89
C GLU A 910 -16.68 -41.15 -30.08
N ARG A 911 -17.09 -40.05 -30.71
CA ARG A 911 -18.51 -39.64 -30.83
C ARG A 911 -19.32 -40.52 -31.81
N VAL A 912 -18.70 -41.48 -32.47
CA VAL A 912 -19.38 -42.45 -33.35
C VAL A 912 -18.90 -43.83 -32.92
N PHE A 913 -19.73 -44.55 -32.17
CA PHE A 913 -19.46 -45.94 -31.78
C PHE A 913 -20.63 -46.84 -32.19
N GLY A 914 -20.52 -47.46 -33.37
CA GLY A 914 -21.62 -48.22 -33.98
C GLY A 914 -21.87 -47.75 -35.41
N ASP A 915 -23.14 -47.79 -35.81
CA ASP A 915 -23.58 -47.34 -37.13
C ASP A 915 -23.84 -45.83 -37.16
N ARG A 916 -24.29 -45.23 -36.05
CA ARG A 916 -24.62 -43.78 -35.91
C ARG A 916 -24.18 -43.22 -34.56
N ILE A 917 -24.27 -41.90 -34.41
CA ILE A 917 -24.13 -41.29 -33.08
C ILE A 917 -25.35 -41.66 -32.23
N ASP A 918 -25.16 -41.77 -30.93
CA ASP A 918 -26.23 -41.99 -29.97
C ASP A 918 -26.92 -40.67 -29.60
N ILE A 919 -28.22 -40.73 -29.32
CA ILE A 919 -28.98 -39.56 -28.85
C ILE A 919 -28.57 -39.25 -27.42
N GLY A 920 -28.15 -38.01 -27.17
CA GLY A 920 -27.74 -37.50 -25.87
C GLY A 920 -26.24 -37.21 -25.75
N PRO A 921 -25.72 -37.02 -24.52
CA PRO A 921 -24.32 -36.62 -24.30
C PRO A 921 -23.32 -37.77 -24.35
N PHE A 922 -23.77 -39.03 -24.33
CA PHE A 922 -22.93 -40.22 -24.25
C PHE A 922 -23.01 -41.07 -25.52
N GLU A 923 -21.94 -41.81 -25.82
CA GLU A 923 -21.95 -42.93 -26.78
C GLU A 923 -21.86 -44.26 -26.02
N PHE A 924 -22.88 -45.09 -26.18
CA PHE A 924 -23.12 -46.33 -25.45
C PHE A 924 -22.25 -47.47 -25.98
N GLY A 925 -21.65 -48.23 -25.07
CA GLY A 925 -20.82 -49.37 -25.42
C GLY A 925 -19.39 -49.00 -25.86
N ALA A 926 -19.10 -47.73 -26.09
CA ALA A 926 -17.75 -47.25 -26.35
C ALA A 926 -16.84 -47.56 -25.14
N PRO A 927 -15.63 -48.13 -25.35
CA PRO A 927 -14.72 -48.37 -24.25
C PRO A 927 -14.29 -47.04 -23.62
N GLN A 928 -14.51 -46.89 -22.31
CA GLN A 928 -14.19 -45.65 -21.60
C GLN A 928 -12.73 -45.25 -21.80
N SER A 929 -12.52 -44.02 -22.28
CA SER A 929 -11.20 -43.44 -22.39
C SER A 929 -10.60 -43.25 -20.98
N ASN A 930 -9.54 -43.98 -20.67
CA ASN A 930 -8.84 -43.85 -19.40
C ASN A 930 -8.19 -42.45 -19.32
N GLY A 931 -8.63 -41.61 -18.37
CA GLY A 931 -7.95 -40.36 -18.02
C GLY A 931 -8.73 -39.06 -18.26
N VAL A 932 -9.98 -39.11 -18.73
CA VAL A 932 -10.85 -37.93 -18.80
C VAL A 932 -11.60 -37.79 -17.47
N VAL A 933 -11.37 -36.69 -16.76
CA VAL A 933 -12.13 -36.35 -15.55
C VAL A 933 -13.49 -35.82 -15.99
N ASN A 934 -14.54 -36.58 -15.70
CA ASN A 934 -15.91 -36.24 -16.04
C ASN A 934 -16.41 -35.08 -15.12
N PRO A 935 -16.87 -33.93 -15.68
CA PRO A 935 -17.44 -32.83 -14.90
C PRO A 935 -18.67 -33.21 -14.06
N GLY A 936 -19.37 -34.27 -14.46
CA GLY A 936 -20.53 -34.85 -13.77
C GLY A 936 -20.23 -36.13 -13.00
N GLN A 937 -18.96 -36.46 -12.75
CA GLN A 937 -18.63 -37.46 -11.72
C GLN A 937 -19.16 -36.92 -10.39
N ALA A 938 -20.08 -37.65 -9.76
CA ALA A 938 -20.78 -37.24 -8.54
C ALA A 938 -19.78 -36.70 -7.51
N ILE A 939 -19.89 -35.41 -7.25
CA ILE A 939 -18.94 -34.60 -6.47
C ILE A 939 -19.01 -34.96 -4.99
N GLU A 940 -20.18 -35.42 -4.56
CA GLU A 940 -20.52 -35.70 -3.19
C GLU A 940 -21.19 -37.06 -3.15
N GLY A 941 -21.02 -37.78 -2.05
CA GLY A 941 -21.86 -38.92 -1.76
C GLY A 941 -23.34 -38.58 -1.91
N THR A 942 -24.24 -39.55 -1.96
CA THR A 942 -25.67 -39.27 -1.81
C THR A 942 -25.89 -38.57 -0.47
N VAL A 943 -26.69 -37.49 -0.38
CA VAL A 943 -27.05 -36.90 0.92
C VAL A 943 -27.76 -37.97 1.76
N VAL A 944 -27.11 -38.45 2.82
CA VAL A 944 -27.66 -39.45 3.74
C VAL A 944 -28.37 -38.81 4.93
N ALA A 945 -28.07 -37.55 5.23
CA ALA A 945 -28.75 -36.80 6.27
C ALA A 945 -28.66 -35.29 6.05
N VAL A 946 -29.74 -34.59 6.38
CA VAL A 946 -29.74 -33.12 6.55
C VAL A 946 -30.01 -32.81 8.01
N ARG A 947 -29.19 -31.97 8.61
CA ARG A 947 -29.34 -31.51 10.00
C ARG A 947 -29.42 -30.00 10.05
N TYR A 948 -30.23 -29.47 10.97
CA TYR A 948 -30.40 -28.04 11.13
C TYR A 948 -29.81 -27.60 12.45
N TYR A 949 -29.15 -26.45 12.48
CA TYR A 949 -28.60 -25.85 13.71
C TYR A 949 -29.03 -24.40 13.80
N ASN A 950 -29.26 -23.88 15.01
CA ASN A 950 -29.35 -22.44 15.21
C ASN A 950 -27.95 -21.80 15.13
N LEU A 951 -27.89 -20.47 15.14
CA LEU A 951 -26.62 -19.72 15.10
C LEU A 951 -25.71 -19.94 16.32
N GLN A 952 -26.24 -20.51 17.41
CA GLN A 952 -25.48 -20.92 18.58
C GLN A 952 -24.92 -22.35 18.45
N GLY A 953 -25.09 -23.00 17.29
CA GLY A 953 -24.59 -24.35 17.02
C GLY A 953 -25.39 -25.47 17.67
N VAL A 954 -26.60 -25.18 18.17
CA VAL A 954 -27.50 -26.19 18.75
C VAL A 954 -28.34 -26.81 17.64
N GLU A 955 -28.34 -28.14 17.56
CA GLU A 955 -29.16 -28.88 16.59
C GLU A 955 -30.65 -28.62 16.87
N ILE A 956 -31.37 -28.17 15.85
CA ILE A 956 -32.82 -27.95 15.87
C ILE A 956 -33.49 -29.02 14.99
N LYS A 957 -34.67 -29.49 15.41
CA LYS A 957 -35.39 -30.53 14.66
C LYS A 957 -35.78 -30.10 13.25
N GLN A 958 -36.07 -28.81 13.10
CA GLN A 958 -36.54 -28.21 11.87
C GLN A 958 -36.35 -26.70 11.96
N PRO A 959 -36.08 -26.00 10.84
CA PRO A 959 -35.98 -24.55 10.81
C PRO A 959 -37.26 -23.89 11.34
N VAL A 960 -37.12 -22.79 12.08
CA VAL A 960 -38.27 -21.96 12.46
C VAL A 960 -38.45 -20.88 11.40
N SER A 961 -39.65 -20.75 10.85
CA SER A 961 -40.01 -19.69 9.91
C SER A 961 -39.59 -18.32 10.47
N GLY A 962 -38.86 -17.53 9.68
CA GLY A 962 -38.35 -16.22 10.08
C GLY A 962 -37.07 -16.24 10.94
N SER A 963 -36.34 -17.37 11.02
CA SER A 963 -35.08 -17.48 11.77
C SER A 963 -33.91 -17.89 10.90
N ILE A 964 -32.71 -17.40 11.20
CA ILE A 964 -31.47 -17.88 10.56
C ILE A 964 -31.07 -19.23 11.18
N TYR A 965 -30.76 -20.19 10.33
CA TYR A 965 -30.25 -21.50 10.71
C TYR A 965 -29.04 -21.90 9.86
N ILE A 966 -28.35 -22.95 10.26
CA ILE A 966 -27.29 -23.61 9.50
C ILE A 966 -27.83 -24.97 9.09
N GLU A 967 -27.94 -25.21 7.79
CA GLU A 967 -28.21 -26.53 7.22
C GLU A 967 -26.89 -27.26 7.06
N LYS A 968 -26.79 -28.48 7.60
CA LYS A 968 -25.68 -29.38 7.33
C LYS A 968 -26.16 -30.55 6.49
N LYS A 969 -25.77 -30.60 5.22
CA LYS A 969 -25.91 -31.79 4.36
C LYS A 969 -24.74 -32.73 4.66
N ILE A 970 -25.06 -33.98 5.03
CA ILE A 970 -24.12 -35.07 5.26
C ILE A 970 -24.25 -36.05 4.12
N TYR A 971 -23.15 -36.35 3.47
CA TYR A 971 -23.09 -37.18 2.28
C TYR A 971 -22.60 -38.61 2.62
N ASP A 972 -22.93 -39.61 1.80
CA ASP A 972 -22.56 -41.03 2.06
C ASP A 972 -21.04 -41.27 2.11
N ASN A 973 -20.27 -40.37 1.49
CA ASN A 973 -18.82 -40.29 1.53
C ASN A 973 -18.29 -39.61 2.82
N GLN A 974 -19.16 -39.29 3.77
CA GLN A 974 -18.90 -38.58 5.04
C GLN A 974 -18.51 -37.10 4.92
N GLU A 975 -18.63 -36.50 3.74
CA GLU A 975 -18.50 -35.05 3.59
C GLU A 975 -19.66 -34.33 4.30
N ILE A 976 -19.38 -33.15 4.84
CA ILE A 976 -20.38 -32.31 5.53
C ILE A 976 -20.31 -30.90 4.96
N LYS A 977 -21.34 -30.49 4.21
CA LYS A 977 -21.51 -29.10 3.79
C LYS A 977 -22.44 -28.37 4.73
N ALA A 978 -22.01 -27.20 5.21
CA ALA A 978 -22.77 -26.37 6.13
C ALA A 978 -23.13 -25.03 5.46
N THR A 979 -24.41 -24.81 5.18
CA THR A 979 -24.91 -23.60 4.54
C THR A 979 -25.74 -22.80 5.52
N LYS A 980 -25.46 -21.49 5.65
CA LYS A 980 -26.29 -20.58 6.43
C LYS A 980 -27.55 -20.25 5.61
N LYS A 981 -28.72 -20.54 6.16
CA LYS A 981 -30.03 -20.38 5.50
C LYS A 981 -31.01 -19.60 6.38
N TRP A 982 -32.07 -19.06 5.78
CA TRP A 982 -33.17 -18.40 6.46
C TRP A 982 -34.42 -19.29 6.44
N GLY A 983 -35.11 -19.45 7.56
CA GLY A 983 -36.27 -20.33 7.72
C GLY A 983 -37.47 -19.82 6.93
N ILE A 984 -37.87 -20.58 5.91
CA ILE A 984 -39.02 -20.30 5.04
C ILE A 984 -40.32 -20.72 5.76
N GLN A 985 -41.45 -20.13 5.36
CA GLN A 985 -42.79 -20.44 5.83
C GLN A 985 -43.42 -21.59 5.05
#